data_AF-A0A8S1K958-F1
#
_entry.id   AF-A0A8S1K958-F1
#
_cell.length_a   1.000
_cell.length_b   1.000
_cell.length_c   1.000
_cell.angle_alpha   90.00
_cell.angle_beta   90.00
_cell.angle_gamma   90.00
#
_symmetry.space_group_name_H-M   'P 1'
#
loop_
_entity.id
_entity.type
_entity.pdbx_description
1 polymer ?
#
loop_
_entity_poly.entity_id
_entity_poly.type
_entity_poly.pdbx_seq_one_letter_code
_entity_poly.pdbx_strand_id
1 'polypeptide(L)'
;MKAKAIIEFIVFVDSLKTIGIFLLDEGMYQIRINLYIQSSQNLKIPLTPKETLLFKRNEQQYLPQHIIDNFYMSDAFLLRQWTEEEKFDIKNGCRFSGVIPHNLKEQPCFLEIELMYYDLTQKIVSFQSISMAKFKIENSQNGIYEYVPVILGEDHFSLLNIMVLCSLTSFDIQLQQVLQENKQEIDQHQHINMRQLYNKVLEPLKICYRNMQTFYYNMELEIERPSSSGGMQYNLRQTKNFQVLPLSSADSLLKSEQNTQLISKVMANEFKVLKSTINQLWHKIVIGLKLGHQKILRQMKKESLSNFQNRYSAFTQKEVIPVVDHQYTMIPQQQKQSQEQADLQSKRLEYQKLLLQGPSKIVDVKIIDEIKDKLMIVEKHYVTRQTFQLSRSKLHLIVLVHGYQGHSYDMRLLENYMCLRFPQHMLLVSLCNQQNTEGDILQMGKYLSDEIKNYIATWSYTDKLVISFIGHSLGGLIIRAALPYLDFEFHTFLTLGTPHLGNVTNQRPLIKFGMWFFQKLKKSQSLSQLNCYDDTLLKLSLLPGMDKFKNIILFGSQQDHYVNSESSLLMKVSGINNEQKHNEMATNILRQLHQNEVLRISIDYKFYDGDFDTFLGRKAHIAILESHFLNQYIIYNLGDYFK
;
A
#
# COMPACT_ATOMS: atom_id res chain seq x y z
N MET A 1 -8.37 19.63 -35.14
CA MET A 1 -9.63 19.00 -34.64
C MET A 1 -9.64 19.01 -33.11
N LYS A 2 -10.55 19.77 -32.49
CA LYS A 2 -10.71 19.83 -31.02
C LYS A 2 -11.82 18.85 -30.58
N ALA A 3 -11.57 17.55 -30.68
CA ALA A 3 -12.46 16.57 -30.04
C ALA A 3 -12.25 16.64 -28.52
N LYS A 4 -13.32 16.68 -27.73
CA LYS A 4 -13.23 16.60 -26.27
C LYS A 4 -13.85 15.28 -25.82
N ALA A 5 -13.10 14.47 -25.08
CA ALA A 5 -13.63 13.26 -24.49
C ALA A 5 -14.56 13.61 -23.32
N ILE A 6 -15.63 12.83 -23.14
CA ILE A 6 -16.49 12.88 -21.96
C ILE A 6 -16.19 11.63 -21.16
N ILE A 7 -15.68 11.85 -19.95
CA ILE A 7 -15.35 10.78 -19.02
C ILE A 7 -16.28 10.84 -17.82
N GLU A 8 -16.63 9.67 -17.31
CA GLU A 8 -17.45 9.56 -16.12
C GLU A 8 -16.81 8.64 -15.11
N PHE A 9 -16.94 9.04 -13.85
CA PHE A 9 -16.49 8.28 -12.70
C PHE A 9 -17.68 7.96 -11.80
N ILE A 10 -17.67 6.77 -11.22
CA ILE A 10 -18.50 6.44 -10.06
C ILE A 10 -17.53 6.15 -8.93
N VAL A 11 -17.65 6.92 -7.85
CA VAL A 11 -16.94 6.64 -6.60
C VAL A 11 -17.97 6.14 -5.60
N PHE A 12 -17.89 4.86 -5.25
CA PHE A 12 -18.72 4.24 -4.23
C PHE A 12 -17.93 4.10 -2.93
N VAL A 13 -18.51 4.60 -1.86
CA VAL A 13 -17.98 4.55 -0.49
C VAL A 13 -18.73 3.47 0.28
N ASP A 14 -18.07 2.36 0.58
CA ASP A 14 -18.68 1.21 1.23
C ASP A 14 -18.75 1.40 2.75
N SER A 15 -17.57 1.46 3.38
CA SER A 15 -17.46 1.55 4.84
C SER A 15 -16.14 2.17 5.29
N LEU A 16 -16.16 2.81 6.45
CA LEU A 16 -14.99 3.26 7.17
C LEU A 16 -14.74 2.31 8.36
N LYS A 17 -13.51 1.82 8.52
CA LYS A 17 -13.07 1.12 9.74
C LYS A 17 -12.01 1.99 10.41
N THR A 18 -12.19 2.30 11.69
CA THR A 18 -11.21 3.04 12.50
C THR A 18 -10.35 2.04 13.29
N ILE A 19 -9.08 2.35 13.51
CA ILE A 19 -8.17 1.57 14.38
C ILE A 19 -7.67 2.48 15.49
N GLY A 20 -7.87 2.09 16.75
CA GLY A 20 -7.43 2.85 17.92
C GLY A 20 -8.30 4.10 18.14
N ILE A 21 -9.34 3.96 18.97
CA ILE A 21 -10.39 4.99 19.10
C ILE A 21 -9.95 6.26 19.86
N PHE A 22 -8.78 6.26 20.51
CA PHE A 22 -8.20 7.46 21.15
C PHE A 22 -7.77 8.55 20.15
N LEU A 23 -7.84 8.24 18.86
CA LEU A 23 -7.43 9.12 17.78
C LEU A 23 -8.57 9.99 17.25
N LEU A 24 -9.86 9.65 17.50
CA LEU A 24 -11.00 10.40 16.98
C LEU A 24 -11.86 10.93 18.13
N ASP A 25 -12.18 12.23 18.07
CA ASP A 25 -13.04 12.91 19.03
C ASP A 25 -14.52 12.51 18.87
N GLU A 26 -15.31 12.68 19.93
CA GLU A 26 -16.77 12.52 19.84
C GLU A 26 -17.37 13.61 18.96
N GLY A 27 -18.04 13.22 17.88
CA GLY A 27 -18.70 14.15 16.99
C GLY A 27 -19.15 13.54 15.67
N MET A 28 -19.59 14.40 14.77
CA MET A 28 -20.08 14.01 13.45
C MET A 28 -18.95 14.00 12.44
N TYR A 29 -18.90 12.95 11.64
CA TYR A 29 -17.91 12.77 10.59
C TYR A 29 -18.58 12.59 9.23
N GLN A 30 -17.90 13.04 8.18
CA GLN A 30 -18.38 12.94 6.80
C GLN A 30 -17.21 12.78 5.84
N ILE A 31 -17.40 12.01 4.76
CA ILE A 31 -16.39 11.90 3.71
C ILE A 31 -16.66 12.94 2.63
N ARG A 32 -15.66 13.76 2.33
CA ARG A 32 -15.69 14.70 1.20
C ARG A 32 -14.82 14.15 0.05
N ILE A 33 -15.37 14.15 -1.16
CA ILE A 33 -14.69 13.65 -2.36
C ILE A 33 -14.63 14.75 -3.41
N ASN A 34 -13.43 14.94 -3.96
CA ASN A 34 -13.16 15.83 -5.08
C ASN A 34 -12.45 15.04 -6.20
N LEU A 35 -12.91 15.21 -7.43
CA LEU A 35 -12.28 14.66 -8.63
C LEU A 35 -11.94 15.80 -9.58
N TYR A 36 -10.71 15.84 -10.07
CA TYR A 36 -10.29 16.87 -11.02
C TYR A 36 -9.23 16.36 -11.99
N ILE A 37 -9.09 17.06 -13.12
CA ILE A 37 -7.98 16.89 -14.07
C ILE A 37 -6.96 17.98 -13.83
N GLN A 38 -5.68 17.63 -13.84
CA GLN A 38 -4.62 18.63 -13.81
C GLN A 38 -4.21 18.98 -15.24
N SER A 39 -4.40 20.24 -15.62
CA SER A 39 -3.96 20.76 -16.91
C SER A 39 -2.43 20.85 -17.01
N SER A 40 -1.90 21.05 -18.22
CA SER A 40 -0.47 21.29 -18.46
C SER A 40 0.07 22.54 -17.75
N GLN A 41 -0.81 23.49 -17.40
CA GLN A 41 -0.48 24.70 -16.63
C GLN A 41 -0.69 24.50 -15.12
N ASN A 42 -0.82 23.26 -14.64
CA ASN A 42 -1.10 22.91 -13.24
C ASN A 42 -2.43 23.43 -12.66
N LEU A 43 -3.34 23.94 -13.50
CA LEU A 43 -4.69 24.30 -13.07
C LEU A 43 -5.53 23.04 -12.81
N LYS A 44 -6.25 23.01 -11.69
CA LYS A 44 -7.22 21.96 -11.34
C LYS A 44 -8.55 22.23 -12.06
N ILE A 45 -8.94 21.34 -12.97
CA ILE A 45 -10.22 21.39 -13.69
C ILE A 45 -11.16 20.36 -13.03
N PRO A 46 -12.16 20.77 -12.23
CA PRO A 46 -13.02 19.83 -11.50
C PRO A 46 -13.89 19.00 -12.45
N LEU A 47 -14.10 17.74 -12.08
CA LEU A 47 -15.17 16.92 -12.64
C LEU A 47 -16.45 17.22 -11.85
N THR A 48 -17.52 17.53 -12.56
CA THR A 48 -18.77 17.93 -11.92
C THR A 48 -19.50 16.71 -11.37
N PRO A 49 -19.86 16.65 -10.09
CA PRO A 49 -20.77 15.64 -9.56
C PRO A 49 -22.16 15.82 -10.19
N LYS A 50 -22.72 14.74 -10.74
CA LYS A 50 -23.99 14.74 -11.50
C LYS A 50 -25.13 14.09 -10.75
N GLU A 51 -24.85 13.05 -9.99
CA GLU A 51 -25.88 12.22 -9.37
C GLU A 51 -25.33 11.56 -8.10
N THR A 52 -26.04 11.72 -6.99
CA THR A 52 -25.78 10.97 -5.75
C THR A 52 -26.42 9.58 -5.84
N LEU A 53 -25.73 8.58 -5.33
CA LEU A 53 -26.09 7.18 -5.47
C LEU A 53 -26.27 6.60 -4.06
N LEU A 54 -27.52 6.32 -3.68
CA LEU A 54 -27.83 5.60 -2.44
C LEU A 54 -27.99 4.11 -2.74
N PHE A 55 -27.19 3.27 -2.06
CA PHE A 55 -27.20 1.82 -2.27
C PHE A 55 -27.94 1.10 -1.14
N LYS A 56 -27.88 1.60 0.10
CA LYS A 56 -28.70 1.15 1.23
C LYS A 56 -28.89 2.31 2.20
N ARG A 57 -30.13 2.58 2.66
CA ARG A 57 -30.37 3.51 3.77
C ARG A 57 -29.82 2.90 5.06
N ASN A 58 -29.06 3.69 5.80
CA ASN A 58 -28.63 3.33 7.14
C ASN A 58 -29.46 4.15 8.15
N GLU A 59 -30.06 3.49 9.14
CA GLU A 59 -30.99 4.15 10.09
C GLU A 59 -30.27 5.11 11.05
N GLN A 60 -28.95 5.04 11.14
CA GLN A 60 -28.09 5.88 12.00
C GLN A 60 -27.57 7.16 11.31
N GLN A 61 -28.21 7.62 10.22
CA GLN A 61 -27.73 8.75 9.41
C GLN A 61 -28.31 10.09 9.90
N TYR A 62 -27.43 11.05 10.21
CA TYR A 62 -27.82 12.36 10.74
C TYR A 62 -27.91 13.44 9.67
N LEU A 63 -27.01 13.41 8.69
CA LEU A 63 -27.01 14.33 7.54
C LEU A 63 -26.87 13.50 6.25
N PRO A 64 -27.81 13.59 5.30
CA PRO A 64 -27.73 12.83 4.06
C PRO A 64 -26.63 13.36 3.13
N GLN A 65 -26.18 12.47 2.25
CA GLN A 65 -25.26 12.76 1.17
C GLN A 65 -25.79 13.90 0.31
N HIS A 66 -24.89 14.78 -0.10
CA HIS A 66 -25.25 15.96 -0.87
C HIS A 66 -24.06 16.44 -1.69
N ILE A 67 -24.32 17.40 -2.57
CA ILE A 67 -23.32 18.02 -3.42
C ILE A 67 -23.19 19.49 -3.01
N ILE A 68 -21.95 19.95 -2.81
CA ILE A 68 -21.64 21.36 -2.59
C ILE A 68 -20.61 21.76 -3.65
N ASP A 69 -20.96 22.69 -4.52
CA ASP A 69 -20.13 23.12 -5.66
C ASP A 69 -19.66 21.93 -6.53
N ASN A 70 -18.37 21.60 -6.45
CA ASN A 70 -17.75 20.49 -7.16
C ASN A 70 -17.41 19.30 -6.25
N PHE A 71 -17.83 19.36 -4.99
CA PHE A 71 -17.56 18.34 -3.99
C PHE A 71 -18.78 17.45 -3.78
N TYR A 72 -18.51 16.16 -3.61
CA TYR A 72 -19.49 15.22 -3.08
C TYR A 72 -19.26 15.02 -1.59
N MET A 73 -20.33 15.04 -0.82
CA MET A 73 -20.36 14.78 0.62
C MET A 73 -21.14 13.48 0.85
N SER A 74 -20.56 12.50 1.56
CA SER A 74 -21.23 11.24 1.91
C SER A 74 -22.35 11.45 2.92
N ASP A 75 -23.08 10.39 3.31
CA ASP A 75 -23.87 10.47 4.53
C ASP A 75 -22.92 10.74 5.72
N ALA A 76 -23.35 11.59 6.65
CA ALA A 76 -22.63 11.82 7.89
C ALA A 76 -22.96 10.72 8.90
N PHE A 77 -21.93 10.28 9.61
CA PHE A 77 -22.03 9.28 10.67
C PHE A 77 -21.56 9.90 11.98
N LEU A 78 -22.09 9.39 13.09
CA LEU A 78 -21.80 9.89 14.41
C LEU A 78 -20.99 8.87 15.19
N LEU A 79 -19.93 9.33 15.83
CA LEU A 79 -19.13 8.55 16.75
C LEU A 79 -19.57 8.92 18.18
N ARG A 80 -20.13 7.95 18.93
CA ARG A 80 -20.63 8.11 20.31
C ARG A 80 -20.04 7.05 21.22
N GLN A 81 -19.30 7.47 22.26
CA GLN A 81 -18.66 6.58 23.24
C GLN A 81 -17.75 5.50 22.63
N TRP A 82 -16.91 4.88 23.47
CA TRP A 82 -15.69 4.21 23.01
C TRP A 82 -15.84 2.69 22.99
N THR A 83 -15.57 2.06 21.84
CA THR A 83 -15.32 0.62 21.72
C THR A 83 -14.05 0.36 20.90
N GLU A 84 -13.42 -0.80 21.03
CA GLU A 84 -12.06 -1.03 20.50
C GLU A 84 -11.94 -0.98 18.97
N GLU A 85 -13.02 -1.27 18.23
CA GLU A 85 -13.09 -1.11 16.77
C GLU A 85 -14.50 -0.71 16.32
N GLU A 86 -14.64 0.43 15.64
CA GLU A 86 -15.92 0.83 15.04
C GLU A 86 -15.86 0.76 13.51
N LYS A 87 -16.85 0.05 12.95
CA LYS A 87 -17.08 -0.04 11.50
C LYS A 87 -18.35 0.73 11.16
N PHE A 88 -18.19 1.78 10.36
CA PHE A 88 -19.29 2.59 9.86
C PHE A 88 -19.63 2.19 8.44
N ASP A 89 -20.84 1.66 8.24
CA ASP A 89 -21.37 1.39 6.90
C ASP A 89 -21.92 2.71 6.30
N ILE A 90 -21.34 3.15 5.19
CA ILE A 90 -21.74 4.38 4.49
C ILE A 90 -22.66 4.03 3.33
N LYS A 91 -22.19 3.20 2.39
CA LYS A 91 -22.96 2.66 1.25
C LYS A 91 -23.61 3.74 0.37
N ASN A 92 -22.88 4.83 0.16
CA ASN A 92 -23.24 5.92 -0.74
C ASN A 92 -22.20 6.07 -1.85
N GLY A 93 -22.49 6.90 -2.85
CA GLY A 93 -21.53 7.24 -3.86
C GLY A 93 -21.99 8.39 -4.73
N CYS A 94 -21.15 8.77 -5.67
CA CYS A 94 -21.49 9.83 -6.61
C CYS A 94 -20.96 9.52 -8.01
N ARG A 95 -21.76 9.88 -9.01
CA ARG A 95 -21.34 9.90 -10.41
C ARG A 95 -20.80 11.28 -10.75
N PHE A 96 -19.56 11.34 -11.21
CA PHE A 96 -18.91 12.55 -11.68
C PHE A 96 -18.77 12.51 -13.19
N SER A 97 -18.81 13.68 -13.84
CA SER A 97 -18.60 13.81 -15.27
C SER A 97 -17.65 14.94 -15.57
N GLY A 98 -16.68 14.66 -16.43
CA GLY A 98 -15.65 15.60 -16.87
C GLY A 98 -15.55 15.67 -18.38
N VAL A 99 -15.20 16.85 -18.88
CA VAL A 99 -14.79 17.03 -20.28
C VAL A 99 -13.29 17.21 -20.31
N ILE A 100 -12.63 16.39 -21.12
CA ILE A 100 -11.17 16.29 -21.17
C ILE A 100 -10.70 16.45 -22.62
N PRO A 101 -9.51 17.03 -22.84
CA PRO A 101 -8.88 17.00 -24.16
C PRO A 101 -8.72 15.56 -24.65
N HIS A 102 -8.88 15.35 -25.96
CA HIS A 102 -8.74 14.04 -26.60
C HIS A 102 -7.45 13.29 -26.22
N ASN A 103 -6.34 14.01 -26.00
CA ASN A 103 -5.05 13.44 -25.64
C ASN A 103 -4.96 13.12 -24.13
N LEU A 104 -5.75 12.13 -23.71
CA LEU A 104 -5.83 11.65 -22.32
C LEU A 104 -4.49 11.20 -21.71
N LYS A 105 -3.53 10.78 -22.55
CA LYS A 105 -2.19 10.39 -22.10
C LYS A 105 -1.41 11.55 -21.48
N GLU A 106 -1.79 12.80 -21.75
CA GLU A 106 -1.03 13.98 -21.31
C GLU A 106 -1.56 14.61 -20.01
N GLN A 107 -2.74 14.22 -19.51
CA GLN A 107 -3.34 14.87 -18.34
C GLN A 107 -3.80 13.85 -17.27
N PRO A 108 -3.13 13.79 -16.11
CA PRO A 108 -3.54 12.92 -15.02
C PRO A 108 -4.83 13.42 -14.36
N CYS A 109 -5.70 12.48 -13.99
CA CYS A 109 -6.85 12.73 -13.13
C CYS A 109 -6.45 12.46 -11.67
N PHE A 110 -7.01 13.23 -10.75
CA PHE A 110 -6.75 13.10 -9.31
C PHE A 110 -8.06 12.95 -8.55
N LEU A 111 -8.01 12.06 -7.56
CA LEU A 111 -9.06 11.81 -6.58
C LEU A 111 -8.54 12.25 -5.22
N GLU A 112 -9.15 13.29 -4.65
CA GLU A 112 -8.91 13.76 -3.29
C GLU A 112 -10.08 13.30 -2.41
N ILE A 113 -9.75 12.65 -1.29
CA ILE A 113 -10.71 12.14 -0.32
C ILE A 113 -10.32 12.68 1.04
N GLU A 114 -11.28 13.29 1.71
CA GLU A 114 -11.07 13.93 3.00
C GLU A 114 -12.03 13.39 4.04
N LEU A 115 -11.52 13.21 5.27
CA LEU A 115 -12.32 12.98 6.45
C LEU A 115 -12.63 14.34 7.08
N MET A 116 -13.92 14.67 7.09
CA MET A 116 -14.43 15.90 7.67
C MET A 116 -14.95 15.62 9.08
N TYR A 117 -14.72 16.54 10.01
CA TYR A 117 -15.16 16.46 11.40
C TYR A 117 -15.99 17.69 11.79
N TYR A 118 -17.03 17.46 12.58
CA TYR A 118 -17.88 18.48 13.19
C TYR A 118 -18.10 18.15 14.67
N ASP A 119 -17.59 19.02 15.52
CA ASP A 119 -17.71 18.94 16.98
C ASP A 119 -19.12 19.34 17.45
N LEU A 120 -19.80 18.42 18.13
CA LEU A 120 -21.15 18.63 18.67
C LEU A 120 -21.18 19.39 20.01
N THR A 121 -20.03 19.52 20.70
CA THR A 121 -19.93 19.99 22.09
C THR A 121 -19.65 21.49 22.25
N GLN A 122 -19.58 22.23 21.13
CA GLN A 122 -19.31 23.68 21.01
C GLN A 122 -17.82 24.05 20.82
N LYS A 123 -17.43 24.32 19.55
CA LYS A 123 -16.31 25.22 19.14
C LYS A 123 -16.16 25.42 17.63
N ILE A 124 -16.77 24.59 16.78
CA ILE A 124 -16.61 24.62 15.32
C ILE A 124 -17.96 24.97 14.64
N VAL A 125 -17.96 25.96 13.73
CA VAL A 125 -19.18 26.42 13.03
C VAL A 125 -19.51 25.57 11.81
N SER A 126 -18.54 24.83 11.25
CA SER A 126 -18.68 24.04 10.02
C SER A 126 -17.71 22.87 9.98
N PHE A 127 -18.04 21.80 9.24
CA PHE A 127 -17.14 20.66 9.00
C PHE A 127 -15.71 21.09 8.62
N GLN A 128 -14.71 20.57 9.32
CA GLN A 128 -13.29 20.80 9.06
C GLN A 128 -12.61 19.54 8.55
N SER A 129 -11.69 19.67 7.60
CA SER A 129 -10.89 18.55 7.11
C SER A 129 -9.82 18.19 8.13
N ILE A 130 -9.87 16.98 8.67
CA ILE A 130 -8.90 16.48 9.67
C ILE A 130 -7.91 15.49 9.05
N SER A 131 -8.22 14.96 7.87
CA SER A 131 -7.35 14.03 7.15
C SER A 131 -7.65 14.05 5.66
N MET A 132 -6.62 13.90 4.84
CA MET A 132 -6.72 13.86 3.38
C MET A 132 -5.85 12.73 2.81
N ALA A 133 -6.41 12.01 1.86
CA ALA A 133 -5.71 11.10 0.96
C ALA A 133 -5.89 11.57 -0.49
N LYS A 134 -4.83 11.46 -1.28
CA LYS A 134 -4.82 11.92 -2.67
C LYS A 134 -4.28 10.84 -3.58
N PHE A 135 -5.03 10.52 -4.62
CA PHE A 135 -4.68 9.48 -5.58
C PHE A 135 -4.52 10.06 -6.98
N LYS A 136 -3.50 9.59 -7.69
CA LYS A 136 -3.31 9.81 -9.12
C LYS A 136 -3.96 8.65 -9.87
N ILE A 137 -4.80 8.99 -10.84
CA ILE A 137 -5.51 8.04 -11.71
C ILE A 137 -4.90 8.10 -13.10
N GLU A 138 -4.35 6.98 -13.56
CA GLU A 138 -3.69 6.85 -14.85
C GLU A 138 -4.52 6.06 -15.87
N ASN A 139 -4.37 6.37 -17.16
CA ASN A 139 -5.02 5.64 -18.26
C ASN A 139 -6.55 5.52 -18.17
N SER A 140 -7.22 6.55 -17.65
CA SER A 140 -8.67 6.59 -17.49
C SER A 140 -9.43 6.38 -18.81
N GLN A 141 -8.79 6.62 -19.97
CA GLN A 141 -9.34 6.34 -21.30
C GLN A 141 -9.72 4.88 -21.55
N ASN A 142 -9.08 3.92 -20.86
CA ASN A 142 -9.34 2.50 -21.05
C ASN A 142 -10.45 1.99 -20.12
N GLY A 143 -10.97 2.84 -19.24
CA GLY A 143 -11.83 2.45 -18.13
C GLY A 143 -11.05 1.87 -16.95
N ILE A 144 -11.59 2.06 -15.74
CA ILE A 144 -10.98 1.65 -14.47
C ILE A 144 -12.08 1.02 -13.63
N TYR A 145 -11.78 -0.09 -12.98
CA TYR A 145 -12.72 -0.86 -12.16
C TYR A 145 -11.98 -1.43 -10.96
N GLU A 146 -11.66 -0.58 -9.99
CA GLU A 146 -10.72 -0.95 -8.92
C GLU A 146 -11.28 -0.68 -7.53
N TYR A 147 -11.00 -1.60 -6.61
CA TYR A 147 -11.11 -1.36 -5.18
C TYR A 147 -9.87 -0.61 -4.71
N VAL A 148 -10.09 0.49 -3.99
CA VAL A 148 -9.02 1.32 -3.45
C VAL A 148 -9.16 1.34 -1.92
N PRO A 149 -8.20 0.73 -1.18
CA PRO A 149 -8.11 0.94 0.26
C PRO A 149 -7.54 2.34 0.51
N VAL A 150 -8.33 3.23 1.12
CA VAL A 150 -7.91 4.59 1.41
C VAL A 150 -7.56 4.69 2.89
N ILE A 151 -6.29 4.96 3.19
CA ILE A 151 -5.81 5.15 4.56
C ILE A 151 -5.80 6.64 4.87
N LEU A 152 -6.61 7.03 5.85
CA LEU A 152 -6.79 8.43 6.25
C LEU A 152 -5.98 8.72 7.51
N GLY A 153 -4.87 9.46 7.35
CA GLY A 153 -4.08 10.06 8.43
C GLY A 153 -3.26 9.08 9.25
N GLU A 154 -2.19 9.58 9.89
CA GLU A 154 -1.40 8.83 10.88
C GLU A 154 -2.02 8.94 12.28
N ASP A 155 -2.60 10.11 12.58
CA ASP A 155 -3.21 10.44 13.87
C ASP A 155 -4.70 10.12 13.92
N HIS A 156 -5.29 9.62 12.83
CA HIS A 156 -6.72 9.27 12.72
C HIS A 156 -6.90 7.98 11.92
N PHE A 157 -5.94 7.06 12.06
CA PHE A 157 -5.70 5.97 11.12
C PHE A 157 -6.97 5.13 10.86
N SER A 158 -7.56 5.38 9.70
CA SER A 158 -8.83 4.78 9.32
C SER A 158 -8.75 4.24 7.90
N LEU A 159 -9.28 3.04 7.70
CA LEU A 159 -9.41 2.42 6.38
C LEU A 159 -10.79 2.70 5.81
N LEU A 160 -10.85 3.58 4.82
CA LEU A 160 -12.02 3.80 4.00
C LEU A 160 -11.99 2.84 2.79
N ASN A 161 -13.06 2.07 2.65
CA ASN A 161 -13.23 1.09 1.58
C ASN A 161 -14.00 1.73 0.44
N ILE A 162 -13.36 1.96 -0.72
CA ILE A 162 -14.04 2.52 -1.88
C ILE A 162 -13.89 1.66 -3.13
N MET A 163 -14.86 1.77 -4.03
CA MET A 163 -14.76 1.28 -5.40
C MET A 163 -14.76 2.48 -6.36
N VAL A 164 -13.81 2.52 -7.27
CA VAL A 164 -13.69 3.57 -8.29
C VAL A 164 -13.90 2.93 -9.65
N LEU A 165 -14.98 3.35 -10.32
CA LEU A 165 -15.31 2.95 -11.68
C LEU A 165 -15.14 4.15 -12.60
N CYS A 166 -14.53 3.96 -13.75
CA CYS A 166 -14.30 4.99 -14.75
C CYS A 166 -14.61 4.44 -16.13
N SER A 167 -15.25 5.23 -16.99
CA SER A 167 -15.42 4.92 -18.41
C SER A 167 -15.44 6.18 -19.25
N LEU A 168 -14.85 6.09 -20.44
CA LEU A 168 -15.08 7.01 -21.53
C LEU A 168 -16.49 6.75 -22.07
N THR A 169 -17.39 7.73 -22.02
CA THR A 169 -18.80 7.54 -22.41
C THR A 169 -19.12 8.15 -23.76
N SER A 170 -18.44 9.22 -24.14
CA SER A 170 -18.67 9.90 -25.41
C SER A 170 -17.52 10.81 -25.79
N PHE A 171 -17.63 11.42 -26.97
CA PHE A 171 -16.83 12.57 -27.38
C PHE A 171 -17.78 13.70 -27.75
N ASP A 172 -17.50 14.90 -27.25
CA ASP A 172 -18.03 16.13 -27.83
C ASP A 172 -17.21 16.45 -29.08
N ILE A 173 -17.83 16.16 -30.23
CA ILE A 173 -17.27 16.40 -31.54
C ILE A 173 -18.22 17.37 -32.22
N GLN A 174 -17.72 18.54 -32.59
CA GLN A 174 -18.38 19.44 -33.54
C GLN A 174 -18.30 18.81 -34.95
N LEU A 175 -19.02 17.70 -35.15
CA LEU A 175 -19.08 16.96 -36.41
C LEU A 175 -19.67 17.83 -37.53
N GLN A 176 -20.57 18.77 -37.19
CA GLN A 176 -21.22 19.64 -38.16
C GLN A 176 -20.24 20.62 -38.85
N GLN A 177 -19.22 21.13 -38.16
CA GLN A 177 -18.22 22.01 -38.79
C GLN A 177 -17.32 21.23 -39.75
N VAL A 178 -16.86 20.03 -39.38
CA VAL A 178 -16.06 19.15 -40.25
C VAL A 178 -16.84 18.71 -41.50
N LEU A 179 -18.16 18.54 -41.38
CA LEU A 179 -19.04 18.19 -42.51
C LEU A 179 -19.44 19.42 -43.36
N GLN A 180 -19.42 20.64 -42.80
CA GLN A 180 -19.73 21.89 -43.51
C GLN A 180 -18.51 22.50 -44.21
N GLU A 181 -17.31 22.41 -43.62
CA GLU A 181 -16.05 22.79 -44.27
C GLU A 181 -15.78 21.97 -45.54
N ASN A 182 -16.31 20.74 -45.64
CA ASN A 182 -16.24 19.94 -46.88
C ASN A 182 -17.17 20.42 -48.01
N LYS A 183 -17.99 21.46 -47.80
CA LYS A 183 -18.80 22.09 -48.87
C LYS A 183 -18.19 23.37 -49.43
N GLN A 184 -17.23 23.97 -48.75
CA GLN A 184 -16.59 25.22 -49.18
C GLN A 184 -15.08 25.05 -49.02
N GLU A 185 -14.39 25.04 -50.16
CA GLU A 185 -12.93 24.95 -50.31
C GLU A 185 -12.34 23.53 -50.20
N ILE A 186 -12.39 22.84 -51.35
CA ILE A 186 -11.43 21.81 -51.72
C ILE A 186 -10.10 22.52 -51.97
N ASP A 187 -9.38 22.88 -50.90
CA ASP A 187 -7.99 23.28 -50.97
C ASP A 187 -7.13 22.14 -50.43
N GLN A 188 -6.11 21.76 -51.22
CA GLN A 188 -5.51 20.43 -51.26
C GLN A 188 -4.70 20.01 -50.00
N HIS A 189 -4.80 20.71 -48.86
CA HIS A 189 -3.95 20.49 -47.69
C HIS A 189 -4.69 20.25 -46.36
N GLN A 190 -6.01 20.03 -46.35
CA GLN A 190 -6.75 19.66 -45.12
C GLN A 190 -7.62 18.40 -45.25
N HIS A 191 -7.13 17.36 -45.92
CA HIS A 191 -7.71 16.02 -45.76
C HIS A 191 -7.38 15.47 -44.37
N ILE A 192 -8.25 15.72 -43.38
CA ILE A 192 -8.26 14.91 -42.14
C ILE A 192 -8.53 13.47 -42.59
N ASN A 193 -7.51 12.62 -42.47
CA ASN A 193 -7.65 11.21 -42.81
C ASN A 193 -8.72 10.59 -41.90
N MET A 194 -9.85 10.15 -42.46
CA MET A 194 -10.96 9.55 -41.71
C MET A 194 -10.50 8.37 -40.84
N ARG A 195 -9.43 7.68 -41.24
CA ARG A 195 -8.76 6.64 -40.44
C ARG A 195 -8.13 7.19 -39.16
N GLN A 196 -7.52 8.38 -39.22
CA GLN A 196 -7.00 9.05 -38.04
C GLN A 196 -8.13 9.47 -37.09
N LEU A 197 -9.26 9.93 -37.63
CA LEU A 197 -10.44 10.26 -36.81
C LEU A 197 -11.02 9.01 -36.15
N TYR A 198 -11.16 7.92 -36.90
CA TYR A 198 -11.61 6.63 -36.38
C TYR A 198 -10.73 6.12 -35.24
N ASN A 199 -9.40 6.07 -35.45
CA ASN A 199 -8.44 5.63 -34.45
C ASN A 199 -8.40 6.54 -33.22
N LYS A 200 -8.67 7.84 -33.39
CA LYS A 200 -8.71 8.79 -32.28
C LYS A 200 -10.01 8.63 -31.49
N VAL A 201 -11.16 8.53 -32.12
CA VAL A 201 -12.47 8.62 -31.41
C VAL A 201 -13.08 7.25 -31.14
N LEU A 202 -13.24 6.42 -32.17
CA LEU A 202 -14.01 5.18 -32.06
C LEU A 202 -13.23 4.08 -31.34
N GLU A 203 -11.94 3.92 -31.62
CA GLU A 203 -11.13 2.87 -31.01
C GLU A 203 -11.06 2.98 -29.47
N PRO A 204 -10.80 4.15 -28.85
CA PRO A 204 -10.86 4.28 -27.39
C PRO A 204 -12.23 3.95 -26.80
N LEU A 205 -13.33 4.36 -27.45
CA LEU A 205 -14.68 4.01 -27.01
C LEU A 205 -14.93 2.50 -27.08
N LYS A 206 -14.45 1.82 -28.13
CA LYS A 206 -14.57 0.37 -28.27
C LYS A 206 -13.78 -0.38 -27.20
N ILE A 207 -12.56 0.06 -26.91
CA ILE A 207 -11.73 -0.52 -25.84
C ILE A 207 -12.46 -0.36 -24.50
N CYS A 208 -12.94 0.85 -24.21
CA CYS A 208 -13.62 1.13 -22.95
C CYS A 208 -14.91 0.32 -22.80
N TYR A 209 -15.71 0.24 -23.87
CA TYR A 209 -16.90 -0.61 -23.94
C TYR A 209 -16.59 -2.09 -23.66
N ARG A 210 -15.54 -2.66 -24.28
CA ARG A 210 -15.14 -4.06 -24.05
C ARG A 210 -14.72 -4.31 -22.60
N ASN A 211 -13.97 -3.39 -22.00
CA ASN A 211 -13.53 -3.50 -20.61
C ASN A 211 -14.72 -3.40 -19.65
N MET A 212 -15.65 -2.49 -19.92
CA MET A 212 -16.89 -2.31 -19.19
C MET A 212 -17.81 -3.53 -19.25
N GLN A 213 -17.93 -4.13 -20.44
CA GLN A 213 -18.68 -5.36 -20.65
C GLN A 213 -18.06 -6.53 -19.86
N THR A 214 -16.73 -6.66 -19.89
CA THR A 214 -16.01 -7.70 -19.13
C THR A 214 -16.23 -7.55 -17.63
N PHE A 215 -16.14 -6.31 -17.11
CA PHE A 215 -16.44 -6.03 -15.70
C PHE A 215 -17.88 -6.37 -15.35
N TYR A 216 -18.85 -5.93 -16.16
CA TYR A 216 -20.27 -6.23 -15.93
C TYR A 216 -20.54 -7.74 -15.91
N TYR A 217 -19.97 -8.50 -16.84
CA TYR A 217 -20.11 -9.95 -16.89
C TYR A 217 -19.57 -10.63 -15.62
N ASN A 218 -18.37 -10.25 -15.17
CA ASN A 218 -17.78 -10.79 -13.95
C ASN A 218 -18.62 -10.41 -12.70
N MET A 219 -19.14 -9.19 -12.67
CA MET A 219 -20.02 -8.70 -11.61
C MET A 219 -21.30 -9.53 -11.54
N GLU A 220 -21.95 -9.78 -12.68
CA GLU A 220 -23.16 -10.59 -12.79
C GLU A 220 -22.95 -12.03 -12.29
N LEU A 221 -21.87 -12.68 -12.75
CA LEU A 221 -21.47 -14.00 -12.26
C LEU A 221 -21.28 -14.03 -10.74
N GLU A 222 -20.64 -13.01 -10.18
CA GLU A 222 -20.38 -12.94 -8.74
C GLU A 222 -21.68 -12.71 -7.93
N ILE A 223 -22.63 -11.94 -8.46
CA ILE A 223 -23.94 -11.75 -7.83
C ILE A 223 -24.72 -13.08 -7.82
N GLU A 224 -24.73 -13.80 -8.94
CA GLU A 224 -25.45 -15.06 -9.12
C GLU A 224 -24.84 -16.24 -8.34
N ARG A 225 -23.55 -16.18 -7.98
CA ARG A 225 -22.90 -17.23 -7.19
C ARG A 225 -23.64 -17.48 -5.87
N PRO A 226 -24.07 -18.72 -5.57
CA PRO A 226 -24.76 -19.04 -4.33
C PRO A 226 -23.85 -18.72 -3.13
N SER A 227 -24.42 -18.09 -2.10
CA SER A 227 -23.69 -17.85 -0.85
C SER A 227 -23.66 -19.16 -0.07
N SER A 228 -22.53 -19.48 0.58
CA SER A 228 -22.40 -20.68 1.42
C SER A 228 -23.36 -20.69 2.62
N SER A 229 -23.96 -19.55 2.96
CA SER A 229 -25.14 -19.41 3.81
C SER A 229 -26.38 -19.22 2.93
N GLY A 230 -27.33 -20.17 2.99
CA GLY A 230 -28.47 -20.33 2.08
C GLY A 230 -29.40 -19.11 1.91
N GLY A 231 -28.95 -18.12 1.13
CA GLY A 231 -29.73 -16.94 0.74
C GLY A 231 -30.36 -17.08 -0.65
N MET A 232 -31.51 -16.42 -0.82
CA MET A 232 -32.32 -16.40 -2.05
C MET A 232 -31.51 -16.19 -3.33
N GLN A 233 -31.84 -16.98 -4.37
CA GLN A 233 -31.36 -16.78 -5.73
C GLN A 233 -31.95 -15.48 -6.29
N TYR A 234 -31.10 -14.51 -6.62
CA TYR A 234 -31.51 -13.33 -7.38
C TYR A 234 -31.71 -13.76 -8.84
N ASN A 235 -32.95 -13.76 -9.32
CA ASN A 235 -33.27 -14.03 -10.73
C ASN A 235 -32.85 -12.82 -11.60
N LEU A 236 -31.57 -12.74 -11.97
CA LEU A 236 -31.06 -11.82 -13.01
C LEU A 236 -31.37 -12.34 -14.44
N ARG A 237 -32.51 -13.00 -14.64
CA ARG A 237 -32.88 -13.70 -15.90
C ARG A 237 -33.16 -12.79 -17.12
N GLN A 238 -32.76 -11.52 -17.13
CA GLN A 238 -33.05 -10.58 -18.23
C GLN A 238 -31.84 -10.06 -19.02
N THR A 239 -30.68 -10.72 -18.94
CA THR A 239 -29.43 -10.19 -19.56
C THR A 239 -28.77 -11.15 -20.55
N LYS A 240 -29.32 -12.37 -20.74
CA LYS A 240 -28.77 -13.40 -21.65
C LYS A 240 -28.73 -13.02 -23.14
N ASN A 241 -29.32 -11.91 -23.55
CA ASN A 241 -29.27 -11.44 -24.94
C ASN A 241 -28.20 -10.35 -25.09
N PHE A 242 -26.94 -10.73 -24.91
CA PHE A 242 -25.82 -9.89 -25.29
C PHE A 242 -25.42 -10.24 -26.73
N GLN A 243 -26.02 -9.56 -27.72
CA GLN A 243 -25.39 -9.48 -29.03
C GLN A 243 -24.25 -8.48 -28.90
N VAL A 244 -23.00 -8.97 -28.93
CA VAL A 244 -21.88 -8.14 -29.35
C VAL A 244 -22.30 -7.61 -30.72
N LEU A 245 -22.61 -6.32 -30.81
CA LEU A 245 -22.80 -5.72 -32.12
C LEU A 245 -21.55 -6.06 -32.93
N PRO A 246 -21.68 -6.79 -34.05
CA PRO A 246 -20.58 -6.88 -34.98
C PRO A 246 -20.32 -5.42 -35.34
N LEU A 247 -19.23 -4.85 -34.82
CA LEU A 247 -18.76 -3.55 -35.23
C LEU A 247 -18.39 -3.77 -36.69
N SER A 248 -19.36 -3.54 -37.59
CA SER A 248 -19.16 -3.63 -39.03
C SER A 248 -17.97 -2.76 -39.30
N SER A 249 -16.88 -3.38 -39.75
CA SER A 249 -15.58 -2.78 -39.74
C SER A 249 -15.60 -1.62 -40.72
N ALA A 250 -15.79 -0.40 -40.21
CA ALA A 250 -15.35 0.79 -40.93
C ALA A 250 -13.91 0.57 -41.38
N ASP A 251 -13.10 -0.21 -40.65
CA ASP A 251 -11.76 -0.68 -41.07
C ASP A 251 -11.69 -1.46 -42.40
N SER A 252 -12.76 -2.16 -42.81
CA SER A 252 -12.83 -2.83 -44.12
C SER A 252 -13.20 -1.84 -45.23
N LEU A 253 -14.16 -0.95 -44.97
CA LEU A 253 -14.58 0.13 -45.89
C LEU A 253 -13.48 1.20 -46.05
N LEU A 254 -12.74 1.50 -44.98
CA LEU A 254 -11.57 2.39 -44.95
C LEU A 254 -10.40 1.85 -45.78
N LYS A 255 -10.40 0.55 -46.11
CA LYS A 255 -9.40 -0.09 -46.99
C LYS A 255 -9.87 -0.18 -48.45
N SER A 256 -11.19 -0.11 -48.72
CA SER A 256 -11.77 -0.44 -50.03
C SER A 256 -12.52 0.70 -50.73
N GLU A 257 -12.94 1.76 -50.03
CA GLU A 257 -13.82 2.80 -50.60
C GLU A 257 -13.15 4.18 -50.69
N GLN A 258 -13.31 4.83 -51.85
CA GLN A 258 -12.99 6.26 -52.06
C GLN A 258 -14.13 7.20 -51.57
N ASN A 259 -15.24 6.67 -51.06
CA ASN A 259 -16.43 7.46 -50.71
C ASN A 259 -16.46 7.93 -49.25
N THR A 260 -15.84 9.07 -48.99
CA THR A 260 -15.78 9.75 -47.68
C THR A 260 -17.16 9.98 -47.03
N GLN A 261 -18.23 10.14 -47.83
CA GLN A 261 -19.58 10.37 -47.31
C GLN A 261 -20.22 9.10 -46.73
N LEU A 262 -19.95 7.94 -47.32
CA LEU A 262 -20.44 6.67 -46.79
C LEU A 262 -19.71 6.30 -45.50
N ILE A 263 -18.38 6.45 -45.49
CA ILE A 263 -17.52 6.21 -44.32
C ILE A 263 -17.95 7.09 -43.13
N SER A 264 -18.18 8.39 -43.35
CA SER A 264 -18.63 9.30 -42.29
C SER A 264 -20.01 8.95 -41.72
N LYS A 265 -20.97 8.55 -42.56
CA LYS A 265 -22.29 8.07 -42.12
C LYS A 265 -22.20 6.81 -41.27
N VAL A 266 -21.39 5.84 -41.69
CA VAL A 266 -21.16 4.59 -40.93
C VAL A 266 -20.52 4.88 -39.58
N MET A 267 -19.47 5.72 -39.55
CA MET A 267 -18.80 6.12 -38.30
C MET A 267 -19.73 6.87 -37.34
N ALA A 268 -20.57 7.78 -37.84
CA ALA A 268 -21.54 8.50 -37.03
C ALA A 268 -22.60 7.56 -36.41
N ASN A 269 -23.07 6.58 -37.19
CA ASN A 269 -24.00 5.56 -36.70
C ASN A 269 -23.35 4.67 -35.64
N GLU A 270 -22.13 4.17 -35.90
CA GLU A 270 -21.36 3.34 -34.98
C GLU A 270 -21.10 4.08 -33.65
N PHE A 271 -20.72 5.36 -33.72
CA PHE A 271 -20.54 6.21 -32.54
C PHE A 271 -21.84 6.37 -31.74
N LYS A 272 -22.97 6.65 -32.41
CA LYS A 272 -24.28 6.80 -31.75
C LYS A 272 -24.68 5.52 -31.03
N VAL A 273 -24.49 4.37 -31.68
CA VAL A 273 -24.79 3.06 -31.11
C VAL A 273 -23.88 2.78 -29.91
N LEU A 274 -22.57 2.95 -30.04
CA LEU A 274 -21.61 2.76 -28.93
C LEU A 274 -21.95 3.63 -27.71
N LYS A 275 -22.24 4.91 -27.92
CA LYS A 275 -22.66 5.83 -26.85
C LYS A 275 -23.90 5.31 -26.12
N SER A 276 -24.91 4.87 -26.88
CA SER A 276 -26.15 4.33 -26.31
C SER A 276 -25.88 3.07 -25.50
N THR A 277 -25.10 2.13 -26.03
CA THR A 277 -24.80 0.86 -25.36
C THR A 277 -23.94 1.06 -24.11
N ILE A 278 -22.96 1.97 -24.14
CA ILE A 278 -22.16 2.33 -22.96
C ILE A 278 -23.07 2.89 -21.86
N ASN A 279 -23.98 3.81 -22.18
CA ASN A 279 -24.90 4.35 -21.19
C ASN A 279 -25.80 3.25 -20.57
N GLN A 280 -26.31 2.32 -21.39
CA GLN A 280 -27.11 1.19 -20.90
C GLN A 280 -26.31 0.29 -19.96
N LEU A 281 -25.07 -0.05 -20.32
CA LEU A 281 -24.18 -0.83 -19.46
C LEU A 281 -23.88 -0.09 -18.15
N TRP A 282 -23.75 1.23 -18.15
CA TRP A 282 -23.57 2.03 -16.94
C TRP A 282 -24.75 1.93 -16.00
N HIS A 283 -25.97 2.07 -16.50
CA HIS A 283 -27.16 1.85 -15.70
C HIS A 283 -27.21 0.44 -15.10
N LYS A 284 -26.86 -0.59 -15.89
CA LYS A 284 -26.82 -1.98 -15.41
C LYS A 284 -25.76 -2.19 -14.33
N ILE A 285 -24.57 -1.60 -14.47
CA ILE A 285 -23.51 -1.67 -13.46
C ILE A 285 -23.97 -1.01 -12.15
N VAL A 286 -24.59 0.18 -12.22
CA VAL A 286 -25.14 0.85 -11.03
C VAL A 286 -26.19 -0.03 -10.34
N ILE A 287 -27.08 -0.67 -11.10
CA ILE A 287 -28.08 -1.61 -10.56
C ILE A 287 -27.39 -2.82 -9.91
N GLY A 288 -26.41 -3.43 -10.58
CA GLY A 288 -25.67 -4.58 -10.04
C GLY A 288 -24.93 -4.25 -8.75
N LEU A 289 -24.31 -3.07 -8.67
CA LEU A 289 -23.71 -2.57 -7.44
C LEU A 289 -24.76 -2.41 -6.32
N LYS A 290 -25.95 -1.85 -6.61
CA LYS A 290 -27.05 -1.76 -5.62
C LYS A 290 -27.50 -3.14 -5.12
N LEU A 291 -27.61 -4.12 -5.99
CA LEU A 291 -28.06 -5.47 -5.63
C LEU A 291 -26.99 -6.30 -4.91
N GLY A 292 -25.70 -6.10 -5.22
CA GLY A 292 -24.64 -7.04 -4.86
C GLY A 292 -23.32 -6.46 -4.37
N HIS A 293 -23.26 -5.18 -3.97
CA HIS A 293 -22.02 -4.48 -3.59
C HIS A 293 -21.10 -5.30 -2.67
N GLN A 294 -21.61 -6.02 -1.68
CA GLN A 294 -20.76 -6.78 -0.75
C GLN A 294 -19.97 -7.90 -1.44
N LYS A 295 -20.61 -8.66 -2.35
CA LYS A 295 -19.93 -9.74 -3.07
C LYS A 295 -18.92 -9.16 -4.06
N ILE A 296 -19.33 -8.12 -4.78
CA ILE A 296 -18.50 -7.40 -5.75
C ILE A 296 -17.25 -6.83 -5.06
N LEU A 297 -17.44 -6.13 -3.94
CA LEU A 297 -16.35 -5.56 -3.15
C LEU A 297 -15.40 -6.65 -2.63
N ARG A 298 -15.91 -7.78 -2.15
CA ARG A 298 -15.06 -8.91 -1.72
C ARG A 298 -14.20 -9.44 -2.85
N GLN A 299 -14.75 -9.57 -4.05
CA GLN A 299 -13.99 -10.00 -5.22
C GLN A 299 -12.94 -8.95 -5.62
N MET A 300 -13.32 -7.69 -5.72
CA MET A 300 -12.40 -6.60 -6.07
C MET A 300 -11.30 -6.41 -5.02
N LYS A 301 -11.57 -6.65 -3.73
CA LYS A 301 -10.57 -6.67 -2.66
C LYS A 301 -9.50 -7.75 -2.88
N LYS A 302 -9.90 -8.95 -3.33
CA LYS A 302 -8.95 -10.03 -3.65
C LYS A 302 -8.06 -9.66 -4.83
N GLU A 303 -8.64 -9.09 -5.88
CA GLU A 303 -7.91 -8.63 -7.06
C GLU A 303 -6.94 -7.49 -6.71
N SER A 304 -7.40 -6.52 -5.93
CA SER A 304 -6.58 -5.41 -5.43
C SER A 304 -5.40 -5.89 -4.58
N LEU A 305 -5.61 -6.86 -3.69
CA LEU A 305 -4.53 -7.48 -2.92
C LEU A 305 -3.46 -8.10 -3.84
N SER A 306 -3.87 -8.84 -4.87
CA SER A 306 -2.93 -9.40 -5.86
C SER A 306 -2.21 -8.30 -6.63
N ASN A 307 -2.90 -7.22 -7.00
CA ASN A 307 -2.30 -6.07 -7.68
C ASN A 307 -1.25 -5.36 -6.82
N PHE A 308 -1.51 -5.18 -5.51
CA PHE A 308 -0.51 -4.67 -4.58
C PHE A 308 0.69 -5.60 -4.50
N GLN A 309 0.48 -6.89 -4.25
CA GLN A 309 1.56 -7.88 -4.20
C GLN A 309 2.43 -7.87 -5.45
N ASN A 310 1.81 -7.86 -6.63
CA ASN A 310 2.51 -7.81 -7.91
C ASN A 310 3.33 -6.53 -8.06
N ARG A 311 2.74 -5.36 -7.71
CA ARG A 311 3.45 -4.07 -7.76
C ARG A 311 4.70 -4.07 -6.89
N TYR A 312 4.58 -4.45 -5.62
CA TYR A 312 5.71 -4.48 -4.70
C TYR A 312 6.70 -5.61 -5.01
N SER A 313 6.25 -6.70 -5.63
CA SER A 313 7.14 -7.80 -6.04
C SER A 313 8.07 -7.41 -7.19
N ALA A 314 7.63 -6.55 -8.11
CA ALA A 314 8.46 -6.00 -9.20
C ALA A 314 9.63 -5.15 -8.69
N PHE A 315 9.58 -4.75 -7.41
CA PHE A 315 10.59 -3.95 -6.73
C PHE A 315 11.59 -4.77 -5.93
N THR A 316 11.37 -6.08 -5.82
CA THR A 316 12.23 -6.97 -5.03
C THR A 316 13.17 -7.73 -5.95
N GLN A 317 14.47 -7.46 -5.87
CA GLN A 317 15.45 -8.33 -6.51
C GLN A 317 15.53 -9.61 -5.68
N LYS A 318 15.14 -10.74 -6.29
CA LYS A 318 15.23 -12.05 -5.66
C LYS A 318 16.55 -12.69 -6.06
N GLU A 319 17.49 -12.70 -5.13
CA GLU A 319 18.67 -13.56 -5.26
C GLU A 319 18.49 -14.74 -4.31
N VAL A 320 18.27 -15.91 -4.89
CA VAL A 320 18.31 -17.16 -4.14
C VAL A 320 19.76 -17.58 -4.09
N ILE A 321 20.40 -17.37 -2.94
CA ILE A 321 21.76 -17.85 -2.71
C ILE A 321 21.61 -19.31 -2.26
N PRO A 322 22.05 -20.30 -3.05
CA PRO A 322 21.98 -21.69 -2.64
C PRO A 322 22.79 -21.91 -1.36
N VAL A 323 22.21 -22.59 -0.37
CA VAL A 323 22.94 -23.01 0.84
C VAL A 323 23.97 -24.04 0.41
N VAL A 324 25.20 -23.59 0.20
CA VAL A 324 26.34 -24.50 0.15
C VAL A 324 27.04 -24.41 1.51
N ASP A 325 26.83 -25.44 2.33
CA ASP A 325 27.59 -25.78 3.55
C ASP A 325 27.61 -24.80 4.73
N HIS A 326 26.58 -23.99 4.96
CA HIS A 326 26.60 -23.00 6.05
C HIS A 326 27.88 -22.15 6.06
N GLN A 327 28.59 -22.08 4.93
CA GLN A 327 29.72 -21.18 4.72
C GLN A 327 29.09 -19.89 4.21
N TYR A 328 28.57 -19.17 5.20
CA TYR A 328 27.95 -17.86 5.15
C TYR A 328 28.63 -16.99 4.10
N THR A 329 28.01 -16.85 2.94
CA THR A 329 28.51 -16.02 1.85
C THR A 329 28.69 -14.60 2.38
N MET A 330 29.96 -14.20 2.50
CA MET A 330 30.36 -12.82 2.38
C MET A 330 29.62 -12.27 1.15
N ILE A 331 28.80 -11.23 1.30
CA ILE A 331 28.51 -10.40 0.12
C ILE A 331 29.89 -9.87 -0.28
N PRO A 332 30.37 -10.09 -1.52
CA PRO A 332 31.70 -9.66 -1.90
C PRO A 332 31.84 -8.18 -1.55
N GLN A 333 32.70 -7.85 -0.59
CA GLN A 333 33.25 -6.51 -0.43
C GLN A 333 34.16 -6.25 -1.63
N GLN A 334 33.59 -6.24 -2.83
CA GLN A 334 34.31 -5.76 -3.98
C GLN A 334 34.37 -4.25 -3.84
N GLN A 335 35.59 -3.78 -3.63
CA GLN A 335 36.07 -2.46 -4.04
C GLN A 335 35.37 -2.03 -5.33
N LYS A 336 34.33 -1.20 -5.23
CA LYS A 336 33.55 -0.77 -6.40
C LYS A 336 33.49 0.75 -6.45
N GLN A 337 34.49 1.27 -7.16
CA GLN A 337 34.62 2.66 -7.57
C GLN A 337 33.55 3.00 -8.62
N SER A 338 32.90 4.15 -8.45
CA SER A 338 32.30 5.05 -9.47
C SER A 338 31.33 4.49 -10.52
N GLN A 339 31.66 3.40 -11.23
CA GLN A 339 30.84 2.78 -12.29
C GLN A 339 29.58 2.11 -11.74
N GLU A 340 29.61 1.59 -10.51
CA GLU A 340 28.46 0.92 -9.91
C GLU A 340 27.38 1.89 -9.43
N GLN A 341 27.75 3.11 -9.02
CA GLN A 341 26.79 4.13 -8.61
C GLN A 341 25.91 4.59 -9.79
N ALA A 342 26.47 4.65 -10.99
CA ALA A 342 25.73 4.97 -12.21
C ALA A 342 24.79 3.82 -12.63
N ASP A 343 25.20 2.57 -12.48
CA ASP A 343 24.36 1.39 -12.72
C ASP A 343 23.22 1.29 -11.70
N LEU A 344 23.52 1.53 -10.42
CA LEU A 344 22.53 1.59 -9.34
C LEU A 344 21.52 2.70 -9.57
N GLN A 345 21.95 3.89 -10.00
CA GLN A 345 21.06 5.01 -10.32
C GLN A 345 20.16 4.71 -11.53
N SER A 346 20.68 4.01 -12.53
CA SER A 346 19.92 3.59 -13.71
C SER A 346 18.85 2.55 -13.35
N LYS A 347 19.24 1.52 -12.60
CA LYS A 347 18.32 0.51 -12.04
C LYS A 347 17.25 1.14 -11.16
N ARG A 348 17.63 2.09 -10.30
CA ARG A 348 16.72 2.86 -9.45
C ARG A 348 15.63 3.56 -10.28
N LEU A 349 15.99 4.25 -11.36
CA LEU A 349 15.02 4.90 -12.24
C LEU A 349 14.10 3.90 -12.94
N GLU A 350 14.62 2.75 -13.34
CA GLU A 350 13.84 1.65 -13.91
C GLU A 350 12.82 1.08 -12.91
N TYR A 351 13.23 0.83 -11.67
CA TYR A 351 12.33 0.35 -10.61
C TYR A 351 11.24 1.37 -10.26
N GLN A 352 11.58 2.66 -10.18
CA GLN A 352 10.59 3.73 -10.02
C GLN A 352 9.54 3.67 -11.13
N LYS A 353 10.00 3.51 -12.38
CA LYS A 353 9.12 3.39 -13.54
C LYS A 353 8.23 2.15 -13.46
N LEU A 354 8.77 0.99 -13.10
CA LEU A 354 8.00 -0.26 -12.95
C LEU A 354 6.95 -0.16 -11.83
N LEU A 355 7.30 0.43 -10.68
CA LEU A 355 6.38 0.65 -9.57
C LEU A 355 5.20 1.54 -9.96
N LEU A 356 5.48 2.63 -10.69
CA LEU A 356 4.46 3.55 -11.19
C LEU A 356 3.62 2.91 -12.30
N GLN A 357 4.18 1.98 -13.08
CA GLN A 357 3.50 1.26 -14.16
C GLN A 357 2.77 -0.01 -13.72
N GLY A 358 2.69 -0.27 -12.40
CA GLY A 358 2.06 -1.47 -11.84
C GLY A 358 0.60 -1.69 -12.29
N PRO A 359 0.02 -2.86 -11.96
CA PRO A 359 -1.27 -3.29 -12.50
C PRO A 359 -2.44 -2.37 -12.12
N SER A 360 -2.43 -1.81 -10.91
CA SER A 360 -3.42 -0.82 -10.47
C SER A 360 -3.20 0.54 -11.15
N LYS A 361 -4.27 1.14 -11.64
CA LYS A 361 -4.27 2.46 -12.28
C LYS A 361 -4.47 3.61 -11.30
N ILE A 362 -4.80 3.32 -10.04
CA ILE A 362 -5.04 4.30 -8.99
C ILE A 362 -3.91 4.18 -7.97
N VAL A 363 -3.12 5.24 -7.82
CA VAL A 363 -1.93 5.22 -6.98
C VAL A 363 -1.96 6.36 -5.99
N ASP A 364 -1.74 6.05 -4.72
CA ASP A 364 -1.61 7.06 -3.66
C ASP A 364 -0.41 7.96 -3.96
N VAL A 365 -0.64 9.27 -4.01
CA VAL A 365 0.39 10.28 -4.25
C VAL A 365 1.45 10.26 -3.15
N LYS A 366 1.08 9.98 -1.89
CA LYS A 366 2.05 9.85 -0.79
C LYS A 366 3.07 8.76 -1.08
N ILE A 367 2.61 7.62 -1.62
CA ILE A 367 3.49 6.51 -2.02
C ILE A 367 4.38 6.94 -3.20
N ILE A 368 3.83 7.65 -4.20
CA ILE A 368 4.60 8.16 -5.33
C ILE A 368 5.72 9.08 -4.84
N ASP A 369 5.42 9.99 -3.94
CA ASP A 369 6.36 10.98 -3.42
C ASP A 369 7.42 10.30 -2.54
N GLU A 370 7.03 9.38 -1.64
CA GLU A 370 7.98 8.56 -0.88
C GLU A 370 8.94 7.78 -1.80
N ILE A 371 8.43 7.12 -2.85
CA ILE A 371 9.26 6.39 -3.81
C ILE A 371 10.21 7.32 -4.55
N LYS A 372 9.74 8.48 -5.02
CA LYS A 372 10.56 9.44 -5.77
C LYS A 372 11.67 10.04 -4.92
N ASP A 373 11.35 10.35 -3.67
CA ASP A 373 12.22 11.14 -2.80
C ASP A 373 13.13 10.29 -1.90
N LYS A 374 12.73 9.07 -1.55
CA LYS A 374 13.44 8.20 -0.58
C LYS A 374 14.05 6.91 -1.17
N LEU A 375 13.94 6.73 -2.49
CA LEU A 375 14.02 5.45 -3.23
C LEU A 375 14.91 4.34 -2.65
N MET A 376 14.34 3.12 -2.63
CA MET A 376 14.57 1.96 -1.75
C MET A 376 14.84 0.62 -2.49
N ILE A 377 16.01 0.30 -3.04
CA ILE A 377 16.18 -1.09 -3.55
C ILE A 377 15.99 -2.07 -2.39
N VAL A 378 15.10 -3.06 -2.56
CA VAL A 378 14.86 -4.15 -1.61
C VAL A 378 15.51 -5.42 -2.17
N GLU A 379 16.70 -5.73 -1.66
CA GLU A 379 17.41 -6.97 -2.02
C GLU A 379 16.96 -8.08 -1.08
N LYS A 380 16.39 -9.14 -1.66
CA LYS A 380 15.83 -10.28 -0.92
C LYS A 380 16.74 -11.48 -1.07
N HIS A 381 17.46 -11.83 0.00
CA HIS A 381 18.28 -13.03 0.05
C HIS A 381 17.57 -14.12 0.85
N TYR A 382 17.38 -15.28 0.22
CA TYR A 382 16.87 -16.48 0.89
C TYR A 382 18.03 -17.38 1.26
N VAL A 383 18.02 -17.86 2.50
CA VAL A 383 18.90 -18.95 2.91
C VAL A 383 18.16 -20.27 2.70
N THR A 384 16.90 -20.40 3.10
CA THR A 384 16.19 -21.70 3.08
C THR A 384 14.76 -21.48 2.61
N ARG A 385 14.27 -22.28 1.65
CA ARG A 385 12.89 -22.20 1.17
C ARG A 385 12.18 -23.52 1.47
N GLN A 386 11.42 -23.56 2.56
CA GLN A 386 10.47 -24.65 2.78
C GLN A 386 9.10 -24.24 2.23
N THR A 387 8.41 -25.17 1.58
CA THR A 387 7.03 -24.94 1.13
C THR A 387 6.07 -25.18 2.29
N PHE A 388 5.33 -24.15 2.68
CA PHE A 388 4.38 -24.23 3.80
C PHE A 388 3.13 -25.05 3.45
N GLN A 389 2.73 -25.92 4.38
CA GLN A 389 1.34 -26.35 4.53
C GLN A 389 0.67 -25.44 5.56
N LEU A 390 -0.40 -24.74 5.15
CA LEU A 390 -1.25 -23.99 6.08
C LEU A 390 -1.84 -24.96 7.11
N SER A 391 -1.45 -24.84 8.38
CA SER A 391 -2.07 -25.58 9.48
C SER A 391 -3.23 -24.78 10.09
N ARG A 392 -4.20 -25.47 10.69
CA ARG A 392 -5.47 -24.92 11.23
C ARG A 392 -5.29 -23.71 12.17
N SER A 393 -6.36 -22.91 12.29
CA SER A 393 -6.54 -21.69 13.08
C SER A 393 -6.03 -21.77 14.53
N LYS A 394 -4.75 -21.49 14.75
CA LYS A 394 -4.22 -21.14 16.06
C LYS A 394 -4.48 -19.65 16.32
N LEU A 395 -4.63 -19.28 17.59
CA LEU A 395 -4.66 -17.87 17.97
C LEU A 395 -3.25 -17.32 17.79
N HIS A 396 -3.10 -16.16 17.18
CA HIS A 396 -1.79 -15.60 16.83
C HIS A 396 -1.62 -14.26 17.51
N LEU A 397 -0.64 -14.17 18.40
CA LEU A 397 -0.20 -12.93 19.02
C LEU A 397 1.02 -12.36 18.26
N ILE A 398 0.96 -11.09 17.89
CA ILE A 398 2.09 -10.35 17.35
C ILE A 398 2.54 -9.34 18.42
N VAL A 399 3.78 -9.46 18.87
CA VAL A 399 4.39 -8.57 19.87
C VAL A 399 5.34 -7.59 19.19
N LEU A 400 5.10 -6.29 19.34
CA LEU A 400 5.93 -5.21 18.80
C LEU A 400 6.79 -4.62 19.91
N VAL A 401 8.10 -4.49 19.69
CA VAL A 401 9.07 -4.02 20.69
C VAL A 401 9.92 -2.89 20.11
N HIS A 402 9.85 -1.72 20.76
CA HIS A 402 10.53 -0.49 20.31
C HIS A 402 12.03 -0.46 20.64
N GLY A 403 12.74 0.51 20.06
CA GLY A 403 14.19 0.69 20.21
C GLY A 403 14.65 1.50 21.43
N TYR A 404 15.95 1.80 21.48
CA TYR A 404 16.59 2.63 22.50
C TYR A 404 16.04 4.05 22.50
N GLN A 405 15.65 4.58 23.67
CA GLN A 405 14.94 5.86 23.82
C GLN A 405 13.67 5.98 22.95
N GLY A 406 13.15 4.85 22.46
CA GLY A 406 11.90 4.78 21.72
C GLY A 406 10.69 4.65 22.64
N HIS A 407 9.52 4.80 22.05
CA HIS A 407 8.22 4.65 22.66
C HIS A 407 7.40 3.63 21.85
N SER A 408 6.47 2.92 22.48
CA SER A 408 5.41 2.18 21.77
C SER A 408 4.75 2.98 20.63
N TYR A 409 4.60 4.30 20.77
CA TYR A 409 4.06 5.17 19.71
C TYR A 409 4.86 5.13 18.40
N ASP A 410 6.17 4.86 18.46
CA ASP A 410 7.03 4.73 17.28
C ASP A 410 6.65 3.50 16.43
N MET A 411 6.03 2.49 17.04
CA MET A 411 5.58 1.27 16.36
C MET A 411 4.14 1.38 15.81
N ARG A 412 3.43 2.47 16.14
CA ARG A 412 1.99 2.66 15.85
C ARG A 412 1.65 2.52 14.37
N LEU A 413 2.48 3.03 13.47
CA LEU A 413 2.18 2.95 12.04
C LEU A 413 2.13 1.48 11.58
N LEU A 414 3.12 0.68 11.98
CA LEU A 414 3.18 -0.75 11.67
C LEU A 414 2.06 -1.52 12.38
N GLU A 415 1.80 -1.22 13.64
CA GLU A 415 0.67 -1.76 14.41
C GLU A 415 -0.65 -1.57 13.66
N ASN A 416 -0.95 -0.34 13.25
CA ASN A 416 -2.17 0.00 12.54
C ASN A 416 -2.31 -0.78 11.22
N TYR A 417 -1.21 -0.88 10.47
CA TYR A 417 -1.15 -1.68 9.25
C TYR A 417 -1.39 -3.19 9.50
N MET A 418 -0.87 -3.73 10.62
CA MET A 418 -1.13 -5.10 11.05
C MET A 418 -2.60 -5.31 11.45
N CYS A 419 -3.19 -4.40 12.25
CA CYS A 419 -4.62 -4.44 12.62
C CYS A 419 -5.53 -4.47 11.38
N LEU A 420 -5.21 -3.70 10.34
CA LEU A 420 -5.98 -3.72 9.09
C LEU A 420 -5.89 -5.07 8.37
N ARG A 421 -4.70 -5.66 8.34
CA ARG A 421 -4.44 -6.87 7.55
C ARG A 421 -4.88 -8.14 8.25
N PHE A 422 -4.73 -8.17 9.56
CA PHE A 422 -4.88 -9.32 10.43
C PHE A 422 -5.84 -9.01 11.59
N PRO A 423 -7.10 -8.65 11.31
CA PRO A 423 -8.07 -8.27 12.36
C PRO A 423 -8.40 -9.40 13.34
N GLN A 424 -8.05 -10.64 13.02
CA GLN A 424 -8.22 -11.81 13.89
C GLN A 424 -7.02 -12.10 14.79
N HIS A 425 -5.90 -11.38 14.59
CA HIS A 425 -4.68 -11.56 15.37
C HIS A 425 -4.72 -10.65 16.61
N MET A 426 -4.16 -11.13 17.70
CA MET A 426 -3.92 -10.29 18.87
C MET A 426 -2.63 -9.49 18.65
N LEU A 427 -2.61 -8.24 19.08
CA LEU A 427 -1.46 -7.36 19.00
C LEU A 427 -1.10 -6.85 20.40
N LEU A 428 0.20 -6.86 20.72
CA LEU A 428 0.75 -6.27 21.93
C LEU A 428 1.90 -5.36 21.54
N VAL A 429 1.79 -4.06 21.79
CA VAL A 429 2.92 -3.14 21.71
C VAL A 429 3.52 -3.00 23.09
N SER A 430 4.76 -3.45 23.27
CA SER A 430 5.44 -3.47 24.56
C SER A 430 5.64 -2.06 25.14
N LEU A 431 5.35 -1.93 26.44
CA LEU A 431 5.50 -0.70 27.22
C LEU A 431 6.54 -0.85 28.34
N CYS A 432 6.79 -2.09 28.78
CA CYS A 432 7.59 -2.39 29.98
C CYS A 432 8.97 -1.73 30.02
N ASN A 433 9.62 -1.52 28.88
CA ASN A 433 10.99 -0.99 28.80
C ASN A 433 11.07 0.49 28.37
N GLN A 434 9.96 1.14 28.03
CA GLN A 434 9.94 2.52 27.55
C GLN A 434 10.64 3.51 28.51
N GLN A 435 10.43 3.30 29.81
CA GLN A 435 11.05 4.01 30.95
C GLN A 435 12.57 3.84 31.08
N ASN A 436 13.08 2.72 30.59
CA ASN A 436 14.32 2.16 31.11
C ASN A 436 15.15 1.46 30.02
N THR A 437 15.12 2.00 28.80
CA THR A 437 15.91 1.45 27.69
C THR A 437 17.43 1.59 27.88
N GLU A 438 17.86 2.33 28.90
CA GLU A 438 19.28 2.58 29.22
C GLU A 438 19.90 1.50 30.12
N GLY A 439 19.09 0.58 30.68
CA GLY A 439 19.53 -0.49 31.57
C GLY A 439 20.11 -1.73 30.89
N ASP A 440 20.23 -2.81 31.64
CA ASP A 440 20.78 -4.10 31.17
C ASP A 440 19.84 -4.82 30.18
N ILE A 441 20.36 -5.26 29.03
CA ILE A 441 19.58 -5.92 27.97
C ILE A 441 18.95 -7.24 28.44
N LEU A 442 19.64 -8.04 29.26
CA LEU A 442 19.12 -9.31 29.75
C LEU A 442 17.96 -9.08 30.72
N GLN A 443 18.08 -8.08 31.58
CA GLN A 443 17.01 -7.68 32.50
C GLN A 443 15.78 -7.12 31.75
N MET A 444 16.00 -6.30 30.71
CA MET A 444 14.92 -5.83 29.84
C MET A 444 14.18 -7.00 29.16
N GLY A 445 14.90 -8.04 28.75
CA GLY A 445 14.31 -9.27 28.21
C GLY A 445 13.40 -9.99 29.21
N LYS A 446 13.81 -10.04 30.49
CA LYS A 446 12.96 -10.60 31.54
C LYS A 446 11.66 -9.81 31.73
N TYR A 447 11.74 -8.48 31.78
CA TYR A 447 10.55 -7.62 31.87
C TYR A 447 9.59 -7.81 30.69
N LEU A 448 10.12 -7.91 29.46
CA LEU A 448 9.31 -8.22 28.29
C LEU A 448 8.63 -9.59 28.42
N SER A 449 9.35 -10.61 28.91
CA SER A 449 8.77 -11.94 29.11
C SER A 449 7.63 -11.93 30.14
N ASP A 450 7.75 -11.12 31.20
CA ASP A 450 6.73 -10.98 32.23
C ASP A 450 5.50 -10.23 31.68
N GLU A 451 5.70 -9.14 30.92
CA GLU A 451 4.63 -8.40 30.23
C GLU A 451 3.82 -9.31 29.30
N ILE A 452 4.49 -10.13 28.49
CA ILE A 452 3.85 -11.07 27.56
C ILE A 452 3.04 -12.13 28.32
N LYS A 453 3.61 -12.73 29.37
CA LYS A 453 2.90 -13.73 30.18
C LYS A 453 1.66 -13.13 30.86
N ASN A 454 1.78 -11.92 31.41
CA ASN A 454 0.68 -11.21 32.02
C ASN A 454 -0.41 -10.88 31.00
N TYR A 455 -0.02 -10.38 29.82
CA TYR A 455 -0.96 -10.11 28.72
C TYR A 455 -1.72 -11.38 28.33
N ILE A 456 -1.01 -12.49 28.08
CA ILE A 456 -1.62 -13.78 27.70
C ILE A 456 -2.53 -14.30 28.81
N ALA A 457 -2.17 -14.14 30.09
CA ALA A 457 -2.97 -14.59 31.22
C ALA A 457 -4.34 -13.90 31.34
N THR A 458 -4.51 -12.73 30.71
CA THR A 458 -5.83 -12.08 30.62
C THR A 458 -6.80 -12.78 29.67
N TRP A 459 -6.32 -13.71 28.83
CA TRP A 459 -7.11 -14.42 27.82
C TRP A 459 -7.36 -15.88 28.23
N SER A 460 -8.59 -16.36 28.01
CA SER A 460 -9.03 -17.69 28.46
C SER A 460 -8.55 -18.89 27.61
N TYR A 461 -7.83 -18.67 26.51
CA TYR A 461 -7.52 -19.72 25.49
C TYR A 461 -6.02 -19.82 25.17
N THR A 462 -5.19 -20.16 26.15
CA THR A 462 -3.71 -20.14 26.03
C THR A 462 -3.12 -21.31 25.25
N ASP A 463 -3.78 -22.47 25.23
CA ASP A 463 -3.15 -23.75 24.80
C ASP A 463 -2.98 -23.90 23.28
N LYS A 464 -3.40 -22.90 22.49
CA LYS A 464 -3.27 -22.87 21.02
C LYS A 464 -2.71 -21.54 20.53
N LEU A 465 -1.92 -20.86 21.36
CA LEU A 465 -1.32 -19.58 21.02
C LEU A 465 0.03 -19.78 20.31
N VAL A 466 0.22 -19.07 19.21
CA VAL A 466 1.53 -18.89 18.57
C VAL A 466 1.93 -17.42 18.64
N ILE A 467 3.21 -17.14 18.85
CA ILE A 467 3.72 -15.77 19.01
C ILE A 467 4.65 -15.42 17.84
N SER A 468 4.39 -14.28 17.21
CA SER A 468 5.35 -13.58 16.36
C SER A 468 5.88 -12.35 17.07
N PHE A 469 7.11 -11.99 16.75
CA PHE A 469 7.78 -10.82 17.30
C PHE A 469 8.23 -9.88 16.19
N ILE A 470 8.08 -8.59 16.43
CA ILE A 470 8.62 -7.52 15.59
C ILE A 470 9.44 -6.59 16.47
N GLY A 471 10.76 -6.60 16.30
CA GLY A 471 11.68 -5.74 17.04
C GLY A 471 12.26 -4.63 16.18
N HIS A 472 12.23 -3.39 16.64
CA HIS A 472 13.01 -2.30 16.05
C HIS A 472 14.27 -2.05 16.85
N SER A 473 15.42 -1.90 16.18
CA SER A 473 16.68 -1.51 16.83
C SER A 473 16.98 -2.40 18.06
N LEU A 474 17.21 -1.80 19.24
CA LEU A 474 17.40 -2.48 20.52
C LEU A 474 16.29 -3.49 20.85
N GLY A 475 15.04 -3.25 20.43
CA GLY A 475 13.90 -4.12 20.69
C GLY A 475 14.10 -5.56 20.20
N GLY A 476 14.80 -5.75 19.07
CA GLY A 476 15.15 -7.08 18.58
C GLY A 476 16.11 -7.85 19.50
N LEU A 477 17.01 -7.14 20.21
CA LEU A 477 17.88 -7.75 21.22
C LEU A 477 17.12 -8.07 22.51
N ILE A 478 16.21 -7.19 22.92
CA ILE A 478 15.33 -7.40 24.08
C ILE A 478 14.47 -8.66 23.85
N ILE A 479 13.91 -8.82 22.63
CA ILE A 479 13.17 -10.03 22.26
C ILE A 479 14.05 -11.27 22.42
N ARG A 480 15.26 -11.26 21.85
CA ARG A 480 16.21 -12.39 21.99
C ARG A 480 16.52 -12.73 23.44
N ALA A 481 16.65 -11.72 24.30
CA ALA A 481 16.89 -11.90 25.73
C ALA A 481 15.66 -12.46 26.47
N ALA A 482 14.44 -12.25 25.95
CA ALA A 482 13.20 -12.76 26.51
C ALA A 482 12.94 -14.24 26.19
N LEU A 483 13.43 -14.74 25.04
CA LEU A 483 13.11 -16.09 24.53
C LEU A 483 13.32 -17.23 25.53
N PRO A 484 14.41 -17.28 26.33
CA PRO A 484 14.63 -18.38 27.28
C PRO A 484 13.57 -18.45 28.39
N TYR A 485 12.85 -17.36 28.64
CA TYR A 485 11.82 -17.27 29.67
C TYR A 485 10.41 -17.58 29.14
N LEU A 486 10.27 -17.82 27.83
CA LEU A 486 8.99 -18.01 27.15
C LEU A 486 8.86 -19.46 26.65
N ASP A 487 7.82 -20.13 27.13
CA ASP A 487 7.50 -21.50 26.75
C ASP A 487 6.23 -21.53 25.88
N PHE A 488 6.35 -20.95 24.68
CA PHE A 488 5.29 -20.88 23.68
C PHE A 488 5.81 -21.33 22.32
N GLU A 489 4.89 -21.68 21.42
CA GLU A 489 5.24 -21.83 20.01
C GLU A 489 5.53 -20.47 19.38
N PHE A 490 6.61 -20.37 18.61
CA PHE A 490 6.96 -19.15 17.89
C PHE A 490 6.77 -19.31 16.39
N HIS A 491 6.27 -18.26 15.73
CA HIS A 491 6.01 -18.26 14.29
C HIS A 491 7.06 -17.46 13.53
N THR A 492 7.11 -16.15 13.75
CA THR A 492 7.96 -15.24 12.98
C THR A 492 8.72 -14.28 13.87
N PHE A 493 10.03 -14.18 13.64
CA PHE A 493 10.88 -13.15 14.23
C PHE A 493 11.28 -12.17 13.13
N LEU A 494 10.71 -10.96 13.18
CA LEU A 494 11.02 -9.88 12.25
C LEU A 494 11.80 -8.80 12.99
N THR A 495 12.95 -8.38 12.46
CA THR A 495 13.71 -7.25 13.03
C THR A 495 13.98 -6.15 12.04
N LEU A 496 13.82 -4.91 12.49
CA LEU A 496 14.00 -3.67 11.74
C LEU A 496 15.26 -2.95 12.24
N GLY A 497 16.40 -3.11 11.54
CA GLY A 497 17.64 -2.40 11.88
C GLY A 497 18.22 -2.77 13.25
N THR A 498 18.06 -4.01 13.71
CA THR A 498 18.55 -4.45 15.03
C THR A 498 20.06 -4.72 15.02
N PRO A 499 20.87 -4.19 15.95
CA PRO A 499 22.31 -4.46 16.02
C PRO A 499 22.60 -5.85 16.63
N HIS A 500 22.22 -6.93 15.95
CA HIS A 500 22.32 -8.30 16.49
C HIS A 500 23.74 -8.73 16.89
N LEU A 501 24.74 -8.17 16.23
CA LEU A 501 26.17 -8.47 16.38
C LEU A 501 26.95 -7.28 16.97
N GLY A 502 26.25 -6.25 17.44
CA GLY A 502 26.84 -5.01 17.93
C GLY A 502 27.29 -4.07 16.81
N ASN A 503 27.98 -3.00 17.20
CA ASN A 503 28.45 -1.97 16.27
C ASN A 503 29.92 -2.17 15.90
N VAL A 504 30.20 -2.48 14.63
CA VAL A 504 31.58 -2.57 14.14
C VAL A 504 32.06 -1.21 13.62
N THR A 505 33.29 -0.83 13.96
CA THR A 505 33.78 0.56 14.06
C THR A 505 34.04 1.30 12.73
N ASN A 506 33.21 1.16 11.70
CA ASN A 506 33.33 1.94 10.45
C ASN A 506 32.42 3.19 10.40
N GLN A 507 31.99 3.72 11.55
CA GLN A 507 31.23 4.96 11.60
C GLN A 507 32.11 6.21 11.39
N ARG A 508 31.52 7.26 10.80
CA ARG A 508 32.18 8.56 10.60
C ARG A 508 32.69 9.13 11.95
N PRO A 509 33.86 9.78 12.00
CA PRO A 509 34.47 10.26 13.25
C PRO A 509 33.57 11.18 14.10
N LEU A 510 32.76 12.02 13.46
CA LEU A 510 31.83 12.93 14.13
C LEU A 510 30.69 12.19 14.85
N ILE A 511 30.20 11.10 14.26
CA ILE A 511 29.15 10.24 14.83
C ILE A 511 29.73 9.39 15.96
N LYS A 512 30.96 8.88 15.79
CA LYS A 512 31.71 8.23 16.88
C LYS A 512 31.86 9.17 18.08
N PHE A 513 32.21 10.43 17.84
CA PHE A 513 32.31 11.44 18.89
C PHE A 513 30.95 11.71 19.54
N GLY A 514 29.88 11.85 18.76
CA GLY A 514 28.52 12.01 19.27
C GLY A 514 28.07 10.83 20.14
N MET A 515 28.16 9.59 19.65
CA MET A 515 27.77 8.41 20.41
C MET A 515 28.65 8.17 21.63
N TRP A 516 29.97 8.38 21.53
CA TRP A 516 30.87 8.33 22.68
C TRP A 516 30.51 9.39 23.73
N PHE A 517 30.18 10.62 23.30
CA PHE A 517 29.73 11.71 24.17
C PHE A 517 28.38 11.38 24.83
N PHE A 518 27.41 10.83 24.09
CA PHE A 518 26.13 10.36 24.63
C PHE A 518 26.28 9.20 25.62
N GLN A 519 27.13 8.21 25.31
CA GLN A 519 27.46 7.09 26.20
C GLN A 519 28.09 7.58 27.51
N LYS A 520 29.04 8.54 27.42
CA LYS A 520 29.71 9.15 28.58
C LYS A 520 28.79 10.02 29.43
N LEU A 521 27.91 10.80 28.82
CA LEU A 521 27.01 11.70 29.55
C LEU A 521 25.83 10.98 30.20
N LYS A 522 25.26 9.96 29.55
CA LYS A 522 24.05 9.27 30.05
C LYS A 522 24.31 8.00 30.88
N LYS A 523 25.57 7.53 30.97
CA LYS A 523 25.92 6.26 31.67
C LYS A 523 25.03 5.06 31.25
N SER A 524 24.63 5.01 29.98
CA SER A 524 23.72 3.96 29.50
C SER A 524 24.44 2.61 29.42
N GLN A 525 23.93 1.64 30.19
CA GLN A 525 24.43 0.27 30.19
C GLN A 525 24.11 -0.44 28.87
N SER A 526 22.89 -0.32 28.34
CA SER A 526 22.52 -0.94 27.05
C SER A 526 23.41 -0.48 25.90
N LEU A 527 23.71 0.82 25.77
CA LEU A 527 24.64 1.30 24.73
C LEU A 527 26.06 0.78 24.93
N SER A 528 26.51 0.62 26.18
CA SER A 528 27.81 0.01 26.45
C SER A 528 27.84 -1.47 26.06
N GLN A 529 26.74 -2.18 26.26
CA GLN A 529 26.56 -3.58 25.87
C GLN A 529 26.50 -3.79 24.35
N LEU A 530 26.11 -2.77 23.59
CA LEU A 530 26.13 -2.79 22.11
C LEU A 530 27.54 -2.68 21.51
N ASN A 531 28.52 -2.20 22.28
CA ASN A 531 29.90 -2.13 21.83
C ASN A 531 30.53 -3.53 21.89
N CYS A 532 31.32 -3.90 20.87
CA CYS A 532 32.00 -5.20 20.82
C CYS A 532 33.02 -5.47 21.96
N TYR A 533 33.24 -4.50 22.87
CA TYR A 533 34.08 -4.67 24.06
C TYR A 533 33.34 -5.37 25.21
N ASP A 534 32.02 -5.32 25.24
CA ASP A 534 31.20 -5.98 26.25
C ASP A 534 30.81 -7.40 25.78
N ASP A 535 31.03 -8.41 26.63
CA ASP A 535 30.71 -9.81 26.30
C ASP A 535 29.20 -10.11 26.41
N THR A 536 28.35 -9.14 26.75
CA THR A 536 26.90 -9.31 26.86
C THR A 536 26.28 -9.79 25.55
N LEU A 537 26.64 -9.21 24.39
CA LEU A 537 26.13 -9.67 23.09
C LEU A 537 26.64 -11.07 22.73
N LEU A 538 27.86 -11.42 23.14
CA LEU A 538 28.40 -12.76 22.98
C LEU A 538 27.59 -13.78 23.80
N LYS A 539 27.28 -13.47 25.06
CA LYS A 539 26.37 -14.27 25.90
C LYS A 539 24.99 -14.38 25.26
N LEU A 540 24.43 -13.27 24.77
CA LEU A 540 23.14 -13.24 24.09
C LEU A 540 23.12 -14.05 22.78
N SER A 541 24.26 -14.18 22.10
CA SER A 541 24.40 -15.02 20.88
C SER A 541 24.30 -16.52 21.16
N LEU A 542 24.54 -16.93 22.42
CA LEU A 542 24.50 -18.32 22.88
C LEU A 542 23.15 -18.70 23.51
N LEU A 543 22.27 -17.73 23.79
CA LEU A 543 20.96 -18.04 24.37
C LEU A 543 20.11 -18.84 23.39
N PRO A 544 19.33 -19.83 23.88
CA PRO A 544 18.46 -20.67 23.05
C PRO A 544 17.16 -19.94 22.70
N GLY A 545 16.40 -20.51 21.77
CA GLY A 545 15.04 -20.09 21.44
C GLY A 545 14.88 -19.48 20.04
N MET A 546 15.98 -19.08 19.40
CA MET A 546 15.96 -18.62 18.01
C MET A 546 15.56 -19.76 17.05
N ASP A 547 15.93 -20.99 17.38
CA ASP A 547 15.57 -22.23 16.69
C ASP A 547 14.07 -22.51 16.69
N LYS A 548 13.33 -22.01 17.70
CA LYS A 548 11.87 -22.24 17.84
C LYS A 548 11.01 -21.52 16.80
N PHE A 549 11.54 -20.52 16.09
CA PHE A 549 10.79 -19.77 15.09
C PHE A 549 10.66 -20.53 13.77
N LYS A 550 9.54 -20.41 13.06
CA LYS A 550 9.46 -20.92 11.68
C LYS A 550 10.20 -19.99 10.70
N ASN A 551 10.02 -18.68 10.89
CA ASN A 551 10.50 -17.65 9.97
C ASN A 551 11.36 -16.62 10.70
N ILE A 552 12.50 -16.27 10.11
CA ILE A 552 13.40 -15.21 10.54
C ILE A 552 13.48 -14.17 9.41
N ILE A 553 13.05 -12.94 9.66
CA ILE A 553 13.03 -11.86 8.67
C ILE A 553 13.87 -10.70 9.20
N LEU A 554 14.96 -10.37 8.51
CA LEU A 554 15.94 -9.39 8.97
C LEU A 554 15.98 -8.23 7.99
N PHE A 555 15.69 -7.02 8.45
CA PHE A 555 15.84 -5.79 7.69
C PHE A 555 17.10 -5.04 8.11
N GLY A 556 17.85 -4.56 7.12
CA GLY A 556 19.06 -3.76 7.29
C GLY A 556 19.20 -2.70 6.21
N SER A 557 20.06 -1.72 6.41
CA SER A 557 20.38 -0.69 5.43
C SER A 557 21.85 -0.32 5.49
N GLN A 558 22.48 -0.08 4.34
CA GLN A 558 23.85 0.43 4.28
C GLN A 558 23.94 1.91 4.68
N GLN A 559 22.83 2.66 4.57
CA GLN A 559 22.71 4.05 4.97
C GLN A 559 22.40 4.22 6.47
N ASP A 560 22.13 3.14 7.19
CA ASP A 560 22.01 3.19 8.64
C ASP A 560 23.41 3.39 9.24
N HIS A 561 23.62 4.58 9.81
CA HIS A 561 24.89 4.93 10.46
C HIS A 561 24.89 4.62 11.96
N TYR A 562 23.74 4.27 12.55
CA TYR A 562 23.66 3.80 13.93
C TYR A 562 23.96 2.31 14.03
N VAL A 563 23.44 1.53 13.09
CA VAL A 563 23.59 0.07 13.04
C VAL A 563 24.13 -0.34 11.67
N ASN A 564 25.27 -1.04 11.65
CA ASN A 564 25.83 -1.53 10.40
C ASN A 564 24.96 -2.65 9.80
N SER A 565 24.80 -2.62 8.48
CA SER A 565 23.95 -3.56 7.73
C SER A 565 24.28 -5.02 8.03
N GLU A 566 25.56 -5.36 8.17
CA GLU A 566 26.04 -6.71 8.46
C GLU A 566 25.58 -7.20 9.84
N SER A 567 25.53 -6.32 10.83
CA SER A 567 24.99 -6.64 12.15
C SER A 567 23.48 -6.89 12.06
N SER A 568 22.75 -6.01 11.38
CA SER A 568 21.29 -6.14 11.22
C SER A 568 20.85 -7.36 10.42
N LEU A 569 21.66 -7.80 9.47
CA LEU A 569 21.37 -8.93 8.59
C LEU A 569 22.03 -10.24 9.06
N LEU A 570 22.68 -10.27 10.22
CA LEU A 570 23.44 -11.43 10.72
C LEU A 570 24.48 -11.94 9.71
N MET A 571 25.29 -11.04 9.15
CA MET A 571 26.33 -11.36 8.18
C MET A 571 27.72 -11.31 8.82
N LYS A 572 28.59 -12.21 8.36
CA LYS A 572 30.01 -12.20 8.71
C LYS A 572 30.74 -11.09 7.96
N VAL A 573 31.87 -10.68 8.51
CA VAL A 573 32.71 -9.58 8.03
C VAL A 573 34.16 -10.05 7.87
N SER A 574 34.96 -9.34 7.09
CA SER A 574 36.39 -9.61 6.90
C SER A 574 37.19 -8.31 6.86
N GLY A 575 38.40 -8.29 7.42
CA GLY A 575 39.33 -7.17 7.29
C GLY A 575 38.95 -5.93 8.10
N ILE A 576 38.17 -6.10 9.17
CA ILE A 576 37.75 -5.01 10.07
C ILE A 576 38.08 -5.31 11.53
N ASN A 577 38.23 -4.25 12.34
CA ASN A 577 38.48 -4.39 13.77
C ASN A 577 37.34 -5.18 14.44
N ASN A 578 37.68 -6.05 15.39
CA ASN A 578 36.74 -6.94 16.11
C ASN A 578 36.04 -8.01 15.24
N GLU A 579 36.55 -8.29 14.04
CA GLU A 579 36.05 -9.34 13.14
C GLU A 579 35.81 -10.68 13.86
N GLN A 580 36.78 -11.14 14.66
CA GLN A 580 36.69 -12.44 15.34
C GLN A 580 35.45 -12.54 16.22
N LYS A 581 35.26 -11.58 17.14
CA LYS A 581 34.09 -11.55 18.04
C LYS A 581 32.78 -11.40 17.26
N HIS A 582 32.74 -10.54 16.25
CA HIS A 582 31.56 -10.35 15.38
C HIS A 582 31.17 -11.65 14.68
N ASN A 583 32.14 -12.30 14.04
CA ASN A 583 31.93 -13.55 13.30
C ASN A 583 31.61 -14.73 14.21
N GLU A 584 32.14 -14.74 15.44
CA GLU A 584 31.78 -15.71 16.47
C GLU A 584 30.30 -15.56 16.87
N MET A 585 29.85 -14.35 17.20
CA MET A 585 28.43 -14.09 17.51
C MET A 585 27.51 -14.46 16.36
N ALA A 586 27.88 -14.11 15.12
CA ALA A 586 27.12 -14.48 13.93
C ALA A 586 27.02 -16.01 13.81
N THR A 587 28.14 -16.71 14.04
CA THR A 587 28.18 -18.17 13.98
C THR A 587 27.30 -18.80 15.05
N ASN A 588 27.31 -18.29 16.28
CA ASN A 588 26.50 -18.81 17.38
C ASN A 588 24.99 -18.71 17.09
N ILE A 589 24.54 -17.57 16.55
CA ILE A 589 23.13 -17.36 16.20
C ILE A 589 22.75 -18.23 15.00
N LEU A 590 23.55 -18.18 13.93
CA LEU A 590 23.21 -18.86 12.67
C LEU A 590 23.23 -20.38 12.79
N ARG A 591 24.03 -20.95 13.70
CA ARG A 591 23.99 -22.38 14.05
C ARG A 591 22.66 -22.82 14.69
N GLN A 592 21.86 -21.90 15.22
CA GLN A 592 20.53 -22.24 15.72
C GLN A 592 19.49 -22.27 14.59
N LEU A 593 19.80 -21.67 13.44
CA LEU A 593 18.81 -21.36 12.40
C LEU A 593 18.75 -22.38 11.25
N HIS A 594 19.27 -23.60 11.45
CA HIS A 594 19.41 -24.60 10.38
C HIS A 594 18.08 -25.11 9.79
N GLN A 595 16.99 -25.07 10.57
CA GLN A 595 15.67 -25.57 10.16
C GLN A 595 14.68 -24.46 9.80
N ASN A 596 15.07 -23.20 10.01
CA ASN A 596 14.21 -22.02 9.91
C ASN A 596 14.28 -21.46 8.48
N GLU A 597 13.22 -20.78 8.03
CA GLU A 597 13.31 -19.94 6.83
C GLU A 597 13.94 -18.60 7.20
N VAL A 598 15.15 -18.33 6.70
CA VAL A 598 15.83 -17.04 6.93
C VAL A 598 15.76 -16.18 5.68
N LEU A 599 15.17 -15.00 5.88
CA LEU A 599 14.96 -13.97 4.90
C LEU A 599 15.69 -12.69 5.31
N ARG A 600 16.68 -12.28 4.50
CA ARG A 600 17.39 -11.00 4.67
C ARG A 600 16.89 -10.00 3.64
N ILE A 601 16.60 -8.79 4.10
CA ILE A 601 16.10 -7.67 3.31
C ILE A 601 17.02 -6.46 3.53
N SER A 602 17.82 -6.13 2.51
CA SER A 602 18.59 -4.88 2.49
C SER A 602 17.75 -3.77 1.89
N ILE A 603 17.69 -2.61 2.55
CA ILE A 603 17.02 -1.39 2.08
C ILE A 603 18.07 -0.33 1.75
N ASP A 604 18.02 0.16 0.53
CA ASP A 604 18.91 1.21 0.01
C ASP A 604 18.18 2.56 -0.01
N TYR A 605 18.37 3.44 0.99
CA TYR A 605 17.68 4.74 1.02
C TYR A 605 18.36 5.83 0.17
N LYS A 606 17.54 6.75 -0.38
CA LYS A 606 18.01 8.03 -0.94
C LYS A 606 17.63 9.18 0.00
N PHE A 607 18.61 9.88 0.56
CA PHE A 607 18.38 11.12 1.29
C PHE A 607 19.01 12.28 0.52
N TYR A 608 18.28 13.38 0.39
CA TYR A 608 18.85 14.63 -0.13
C TYR A 608 19.68 15.31 0.98
N ASP A 609 20.85 15.84 0.62
CA ASP A 609 21.70 16.61 1.52
C ASP A 609 21.01 17.94 1.89
N GLY A 610 21.03 18.29 3.18
CA GLY A 610 20.47 19.55 3.69
C GLY A 610 19.53 19.41 4.90
N ASP A 611 19.18 18.19 5.30
CA ASP A 611 18.38 17.93 6.50
C ASP A 611 19.28 17.50 7.68
N PHE A 612 19.04 18.07 8.87
CA PHE A 612 19.89 17.88 10.05
C PHE A 612 19.91 16.40 10.49
N ASP A 613 18.80 15.69 10.30
CA ASP A 613 18.68 14.25 10.57
C ASP A 613 19.41 13.36 9.55
N THR A 614 19.57 13.84 8.31
CA THR A 614 20.45 13.20 7.31
C THR A 614 21.92 13.34 7.73
N PHE A 615 22.29 14.46 8.35
CA PHE A 615 23.66 14.70 8.84
C PHE A 615 24.03 13.84 10.05
N LEU A 616 23.06 13.51 10.91
CA LEU A 616 23.22 12.62 12.07
C LEU A 616 23.11 11.13 11.74
N GLY A 617 22.65 10.76 10.54
CA GLY A 617 22.49 9.37 10.13
C GLY A 617 21.32 8.62 10.80
N ARG A 618 20.47 9.34 11.54
CA ARG A 618 19.29 8.81 12.26
C ARG A 618 18.15 8.53 11.30
N LYS A 619 18.11 9.28 10.20
CA LYS A 619 17.03 9.25 9.21
C LYS A 619 16.78 7.86 8.65
N ALA A 620 17.83 7.11 8.29
CA ALA A 620 17.69 5.72 7.82
C ALA A 620 17.17 4.75 8.90
N HIS A 621 17.63 4.95 10.13
CA HIS A 621 17.33 4.08 11.27
C HIS A 621 15.84 4.13 11.66
N ILE A 622 15.21 5.31 11.55
CA ILE A 622 13.79 5.52 11.85
C ILE A 622 12.89 5.47 10.61
N ALA A 623 13.43 5.74 9.41
CA ALA A 623 12.65 5.77 8.16
C ALA A 623 11.89 4.47 7.87
N ILE A 624 12.38 3.33 8.38
CA ILE A 624 11.71 2.04 8.22
C ILE A 624 10.37 1.98 8.95
N LEU A 625 10.24 2.66 10.10
CA LEU A 625 9.00 2.71 10.88
C LEU A 625 8.01 3.73 10.31
N GLU A 626 8.52 4.87 9.81
CA GLU A 626 7.70 5.99 9.34
C GLU A 626 7.28 5.88 7.86
N SER A 627 7.91 5.01 7.06
CA SER A 627 7.55 4.88 5.64
C SER A 627 6.24 4.11 5.46
N HIS A 628 5.21 4.75 4.91
CA HIS A 628 3.98 4.06 4.53
C HIS A 628 4.26 2.98 3.47
N PHE A 629 5.16 3.25 2.52
CA PHE A 629 5.52 2.26 1.50
C PHE A 629 6.11 0.99 2.13
N LEU A 630 7.08 1.09 3.05
CA LEU A 630 7.73 -0.08 3.65
C LEU A 630 6.76 -0.86 4.54
N ASN A 631 5.92 -0.17 5.30
CA ASN A 631 4.87 -0.83 6.08
C ASN A 631 3.89 -1.58 5.18
N GLN A 632 3.45 -0.98 4.06
CA GLN A 632 2.63 -1.68 3.07
C GLN A 632 3.36 -2.87 2.45
N TYR A 633 4.66 -2.76 2.15
CA TYR A 633 5.47 -3.87 1.67
C TYR A 633 5.47 -5.03 2.68
N ILE A 634 5.74 -4.76 3.96
CA ILE A 634 5.73 -5.78 5.02
C ILE A 634 4.37 -6.48 5.06
N ILE A 635 3.27 -5.72 5.05
CA ILE A 635 1.92 -6.27 5.15
C ILE A 635 1.51 -7.09 3.92
N TYR A 636 1.77 -6.58 2.71
CA TYR A 636 1.26 -7.21 1.48
C TYR A 636 2.18 -8.32 0.97
N ASN A 637 3.50 -8.16 1.10
CA ASN A 637 4.48 -9.10 0.54
C ASN A 637 5.05 -10.06 1.58
N LEU A 638 5.07 -9.67 2.86
CA LEU A 638 5.53 -10.54 3.95
C LEU A 638 4.40 -11.01 4.85
N GLY A 639 3.16 -10.59 4.58
CA GLY A 639 2.01 -10.95 5.41
C GLY A 639 1.73 -12.46 5.47
N ASP A 640 2.16 -13.24 4.47
CA ASP A 640 2.04 -14.70 4.51
C ASP A 640 2.91 -15.34 5.61
N TYR A 641 3.99 -14.68 6.05
CA TYR A 641 4.77 -15.10 7.21
C TYR A 641 4.05 -14.85 8.54
N PHE A 642 2.87 -14.23 8.54
CA PHE A 642 2.05 -14.03 9.72
C PHE A 642 0.72 -14.78 9.65
N LYS A 643 0.53 -15.70 8.69
CA LYS A 643 -0.72 -16.45 8.51
C LYS A 643 -0.76 -17.80 9.21
#